data_AF-L9WS03-F1
#
_entry.id   AF-L9WS03-F1
#
_cell.length_a   1.000
_cell.length_b   1.000
_cell.length_c   1.000
_cell.angle_alpha   90.00
_cell.angle_beta   90.00
_cell.angle_gamma   90.00
#
_symmetry.space_group_name_H-M   'P 1'
#
loop_
_entity.id
_entity.type
_entity.pdbx_description
1 polymer ?
#
loop_
_entity_poly.entity_id
_entity_poly.type
_entity_poly.pdbx_seq_one_letter_code
_entity_poly.pdbx_strand_id
1 'polypeptide(L)'
;MEYGLDIGPEAIRAAVEASNGVAIESVRPIVVPADEEKAESAGTETGDELFVEQDETRYAVGPTAKTLADAEGETPATLFANGVLSEAGYAGPALETLVDDVLEIDDAVDGRLCYTTPGPLVDADDPTDTHRDTVASILANRGLDVTPISSGFAVVYDQFTDDNYTGLGIRLGPQTTSVTLAYYGVPALAFSLAKGSAWVVEQAATETGHEPAQVEATLEQFALDPDAAAGEIEAALAAAFDALISDLAAALETEASENDVQQGLAVPVALAGSGVVDGLEYLLGGRFDAAPLPFSIRGVRLANDPATSAARGALAAAKDGVDAHEAVTWSPADVNDTGGDVSTAIPAPTGETTLSFDDPLDDGTDTERARADAAIDQLFARLADRDDEIQSVRADLETVFDDLESIEAETASAETVDALEDDLESVTDGLSDLEAERERYTSDLETLEGELEGVSTAYDALEDDVDSLESALTDDFDTLEATIETLETTTADERAALDDRIGDLTADLEAVAERTDTLGDQFERLQASVETLEETTASATALEAVSETVSELEAELDTVDRHGIRIDGLAGRLEEQALRIGDVSDRFTAHAERADEERAQLEGDLESIDSTLEDELEAVDSGLETIDERVTELGVDLEATTMALEDAEERLTSTAGHVTALDDELAAVHDSFRDRTADLETRLETTQETVGGLETTAADSDRVTAIEAELATLETELDDLTQTVSAVSETVAGLEERTAPAETVDALAADLDAISDDLDNRLESVDDRIEAITGKHDGLGDRAERLDDRTSDHANRLEAQRETIDDQERRLETVLTEVDDLRKLLEDGADEPVETQLSTLETRVDAIESGLETNRDDELEAIQTALETLQDRMQRREQTATDETQAVVTPLVAGGGGAGVVAGSSLVLTGAGAVGAGAVLLGLVLIGTAVALER
;
A
#
# COMPACT_ATOMS: atom_id res chain seq x y z
N MET A 1 -12.72 -42.87 -8.02
CA MET A 1 -12.67 -43.60 -6.74
C MET A 1 -11.61 -42.92 -5.94
N GLU A 2 -11.95 -42.64 -4.69
CA GLU A 2 -11.16 -41.79 -3.81
C GLU A 2 -10.74 -42.63 -2.62
N TYR A 3 -9.46 -42.54 -2.28
CA TYR A 3 -8.83 -43.31 -1.21
C TYR A 3 -8.16 -42.35 -0.24
N GLY A 4 -8.32 -42.61 1.05
CA GLY A 4 -7.51 -41.99 2.10
C GLY A 4 -6.54 -43.01 2.65
N LEU A 5 -5.26 -42.68 2.75
CA LEU A 5 -4.25 -43.57 3.31
C LEU A 5 -3.54 -42.89 4.47
N ASP A 6 -3.76 -43.38 5.69
CA ASP A 6 -2.98 -42.98 6.85
C ASP A 6 -1.76 -43.91 6.98
N ILE A 7 -0.56 -43.34 6.87
CA ILE A 7 0.71 -44.06 7.02
C ILE A 7 1.37 -43.56 8.29
N GLY A 8 1.57 -44.45 9.26
CA GLY A 8 2.27 -44.11 10.50
C GLY A 8 2.77 -45.35 11.24
N PRO A 9 3.60 -45.16 12.28
CA PRO A 9 4.27 -46.23 13.02
C PRO A 9 3.31 -47.17 13.73
N GLU A 10 2.11 -46.69 14.09
CA GLU A 10 1.10 -47.47 14.79
C GLU A 10 0.41 -48.48 13.85
N ALA A 11 -0.02 -47.98 12.70
CA ALA A 11 -0.80 -48.70 11.72
C ALA A 11 -0.77 -47.95 10.38
N ILE A 12 -0.84 -48.71 9.29
CA ILE A 12 -1.22 -48.22 7.98
C ILE A 12 -2.72 -48.46 7.85
N ARG A 13 -3.48 -47.42 7.49
CA ARG A 13 -4.95 -47.50 7.39
C ARG A 13 -5.42 -46.97 6.05
N ALA A 14 -6.14 -47.77 5.27
CA ALA A 14 -6.85 -47.27 4.10
C ALA A 14 -8.31 -47.02 4.43
N ALA A 15 -8.80 -45.86 4.04
CA ALA A 15 -10.18 -45.43 4.14
C ALA A 15 -10.79 -45.33 2.74
N VAL A 16 -11.93 -46.00 2.55
CA VAL A 16 -12.69 -46.00 1.28
C VAL A 16 -14.16 -45.72 1.56
N GLU A 17 -14.83 -45.06 0.64
CA GLU A 17 -16.28 -44.85 0.74
C GLU A 17 -17.05 -46.15 0.54
N ALA A 18 -17.87 -46.49 1.53
CA ALA A 18 -18.75 -47.66 1.52
C ALA A 18 -20.22 -47.26 1.69
N SER A 19 -21.12 -48.20 1.40
CA SER A 19 -22.57 -47.95 1.44
C SER A 19 -23.15 -47.47 2.79
N ASN A 20 -22.42 -47.66 3.90
CA ASN A 20 -22.84 -47.31 5.26
C ASN A 20 -21.90 -46.29 5.94
N GLY A 21 -21.08 -45.56 5.19
CA GLY A 21 -20.08 -44.62 5.72
C GLY A 21 -18.68 -44.91 5.18
N VAL A 22 -17.66 -44.60 5.95
CA VAL A 22 -16.26 -44.90 5.59
C VAL A 22 -15.89 -46.30 6.09
N ALA A 23 -15.44 -47.16 5.19
CA ALA A 23 -14.82 -48.43 5.54
C ALA A 23 -13.32 -48.18 5.74
N ILE A 24 -12.75 -48.69 6.84
CA ILE A 24 -11.34 -48.52 7.16
C ILE A 24 -10.74 -49.91 7.38
N GLU A 25 -9.70 -50.20 6.62
CA GLU A 25 -8.86 -51.38 6.76
C GLU A 25 -7.52 -50.97 7.35
N SER A 26 -6.91 -51.84 8.18
CA SER A 26 -5.75 -51.46 8.97
C SER A 26 -4.80 -52.62 9.19
N VAL A 27 -3.50 -52.34 9.05
CA VAL A 27 -2.41 -53.29 9.29
C VAL A 27 -1.30 -52.63 10.11
N ARG A 28 -0.61 -53.39 10.98
CA ARG A 28 0.54 -52.86 11.73
C ARG A 28 1.82 -52.93 10.91
N PRO A 29 2.63 -51.86 10.82
CA PRO A 29 3.88 -51.86 10.07
C PRO A 29 5.04 -52.41 10.88
N ILE A 30 5.01 -53.72 11.11
CA ILE A 30 6.03 -54.44 11.86
C ILE A 30 6.72 -55.51 11.01
N VAL A 31 7.95 -55.85 11.38
CA VAL A 31 8.80 -56.79 10.65
C VAL A 31 9.60 -57.69 11.59
N VAL A 32 9.78 -58.95 11.17
CA VAL A 32 10.60 -59.96 11.87
C VAL A 32 11.40 -60.77 10.85
N PRO A 33 12.71 -61.02 11.05
CA PRO A 33 13.48 -61.94 10.21
C PRO A 33 12.89 -63.36 10.28
N ALA A 34 12.62 -63.95 9.12
CA ALA A 34 11.93 -65.24 8.99
C ALA A 34 12.79 -66.25 8.22
N ASP A 35 13.45 -67.15 8.94
CA ASP A 35 14.08 -68.33 8.34
C ASP A 35 13.03 -69.42 8.05
N GLU A 36 13.30 -70.36 7.12
CA GLU A 36 12.36 -71.45 6.79
C GLU A 36 11.91 -72.23 8.04
N GLU A 37 12.82 -72.50 8.99
CA GLU A 37 12.50 -73.22 10.23
C GLU A 37 11.54 -72.44 11.15
N LYS A 38 11.69 -71.11 11.22
CA LYS A 38 10.82 -70.23 12.01
C LYS A 38 9.44 -70.06 11.35
N ALA A 39 9.40 -69.97 10.02
CA ALA A 39 8.14 -69.91 9.29
C ALA A 39 7.34 -71.23 9.45
N GLU A 40 8.02 -72.38 9.42
CA GLU A 40 7.42 -73.70 9.69
C GLU A 40 6.91 -73.81 11.14
N SER A 41 7.68 -73.35 12.14
CA SER A 41 7.32 -73.43 13.57
C SER A 41 6.06 -72.61 13.89
N ALA A 42 5.93 -71.43 13.28
CA ALA A 42 4.78 -70.54 13.44
C ALA A 42 3.56 -70.95 12.60
N GLY A 43 3.69 -71.96 11.72
CA GLY A 43 2.60 -72.40 10.84
C GLY A 43 2.28 -71.40 9.73
N THR A 44 3.30 -70.64 9.30
CA THR A 44 3.18 -69.50 8.40
C THR A 44 3.78 -69.84 7.02
N GLU A 45 3.35 -70.95 6.41
CA GLU A 45 3.74 -71.40 5.06
C GLU A 45 2.63 -71.36 3.99
N THR A 46 1.42 -70.95 4.37
CA THR A 46 0.21 -71.02 3.55
C THR A 46 -0.18 -69.67 2.94
N GLY A 47 0.23 -69.45 1.69
CA GLY A 47 -0.51 -68.76 0.60
C GLY A 47 -0.85 -67.27 0.72
N ASP A 48 -1.31 -66.80 1.87
CA ASP A 48 -1.82 -65.43 2.12
C ASP A 48 -0.90 -64.66 3.10
N GLU A 49 0.38 -65.03 3.17
CA GLU A 49 1.32 -64.52 4.16
C GLU A 49 2.25 -63.47 3.54
N LEU A 50 2.45 -62.37 4.27
CA LEU A 50 3.20 -61.21 3.80
C LEU A 50 4.69 -61.39 4.11
N PHE A 51 5.46 -61.74 3.08
CA PHE A 51 6.90 -61.89 3.15
C PHE A 51 7.62 -61.00 2.13
N VAL A 52 8.78 -60.48 2.54
CA VAL A 52 9.67 -59.68 1.70
C VAL A 52 11.06 -60.29 1.72
N GLU A 53 11.70 -60.39 0.56
CA GLU A 53 13.11 -60.80 0.44
C GLU A 53 13.99 -59.58 0.23
N GLN A 54 15.01 -59.40 1.08
CA GLN A 54 16.06 -58.39 0.92
C GLN A 54 17.41 -58.95 1.37
N ASP A 55 18.46 -58.73 0.57
CA ASP A 55 19.83 -59.16 0.88
C ASP A 55 19.95 -60.62 1.36
N GLU A 56 19.34 -61.55 0.61
CA GLU A 56 19.30 -63.01 0.90
C GLU A 56 18.57 -63.39 2.20
N THR A 57 17.95 -62.43 2.90
CA THR A 57 17.16 -62.64 4.11
C THR A 57 15.67 -62.44 3.82
N ARG A 58 14.83 -63.36 4.29
CA ARG A 58 13.37 -63.27 4.21
C ARG A 58 12.84 -62.63 5.48
N TYR A 59 11.95 -61.67 5.35
CA TYR A 59 11.32 -60.96 6.45
C TYR A 59 9.81 -61.21 6.39
N ALA A 60 9.23 -61.60 7.53
CA ALA A 60 7.78 -61.58 7.72
C ALA A 60 7.35 -60.15 8.03
N VAL A 61 6.22 -59.71 7.47
CA VAL A 61 5.72 -58.34 7.61
C VAL A 61 4.27 -58.37 8.12
N GLY A 62 3.86 -57.38 8.90
CA GLY A 62 2.46 -57.20 9.30
C GLY A 62 1.89 -58.32 10.17
N PRO A 63 0.70 -58.88 9.85
CA PRO A 63 0.07 -59.94 10.65
C PRO A 63 0.93 -61.21 10.71
N THR A 64 1.66 -61.51 9.64
CA THR A 64 2.64 -62.59 9.55
C THR A 64 3.79 -62.36 10.53
N ALA A 65 4.34 -61.14 10.57
CA ALA A 65 5.39 -60.77 11.52
C ALA A 65 4.93 -60.93 12.98
N LYS A 66 3.70 -60.51 13.28
CA LYS A 66 3.11 -60.65 14.62
C LYS A 66 3.01 -62.10 15.06
N THR A 67 2.47 -62.95 14.19
CA THR A 67 2.27 -64.38 14.47
C THR A 67 3.61 -65.08 14.72
N LEU A 68 4.63 -64.71 13.93
CA LEU A 68 5.99 -65.22 14.07
C LEU A 68 6.64 -64.77 15.38
N ALA A 69 6.55 -63.47 15.70
CA ALA A 69 7.04 -62.89 16.94
C ALA A 69 6.43 -63.56 18.18
N ASP A 70 5.10 -63.73 18.19
CA ASP A 70 4.38 -64.36 19.31
C ASP A 70 4.77 -65.84 19.50
N ALA A 71 5.05 -66.56 18.41
CA ALA A 71 5.47 -67.97 18.45
C ALA A 71 6.91 -68.13 18.98
N GLU A 72 7.81 -67.23 18.61
CA GLU A 72 9.23 -67.27 18.97
C GLU A 72 9.55 -66.51 20.27
N GLY A 73 8.60 -65.72 20.79
CA GLY A 73 8.81 -64.86 21.95
C GLY A 73 9.77 -63.70 21.67
N GLU A 74 9.81 -63.24 20.41
CA GLU A 74 10.65 -62.13 19.95
C GLU A 74 9.82 -60.85 19.84
N THR A 75 10.43 -59.69 20.09
CA THR A 75 9.77 -58.39 19.90
C THR A 75 9.89 -57.97 18.43
N PRO A 76 8.78 -57.73 17.71
CA PRO A 76 8.84 -57.29 16.33
C PRO A 76 9.40 -55.87 16.20
N ALA A 77 10.17 -55.61 15.14
CA ALA A 77 10.69 -54.28 14.84
C ALA A 77 9.65 -53.43 14.09
N THR A 78 9.63 -52.12 14.34
CA THR A 78 8.83 -51.14 13.58
C THR A 78 9.52 -50.77 12.27
N LEU A 79 8.75 -50.47 11.22
CA LEU A 79 9.28 -49.93 9.96
C LEU A 79 9.65 -48.44 10.03
N PHE A 80 9.24 -47.75 11.09
CA PHE A 80 9.33 -46.29 11.22
C PHE A 80 10.16 -45.87 12.45
N ALA A 81 10.91 -44.80 12.30
CA ALA A 81 11.57 -44.05 13.37
C ALA A 81 11.17 -42.57 13.24
N ASN A 82 10.71 -41.94 14.33
CA ASN A 82 10.18 -40.57 14.32
C ASN A 82 9.12 -40.34 13.23
N GLY A 83 8.27 -41.34 12.97
CA GLY A 83 7.24 -41.29 11.93
C GLY A 83 7.75 -41.34 10.48
N VAL A 84 9.07 -41.40 10.29
CA VAL A 84 9.76 -41.53 9.00
C VAL A 84 10.14 -43.00 8.77
N LEU A 85 10.02 -43.46 7.52
CA LEU A 85 10.39 -44.81 7.13
C LEU A 85 11.90 -45.03 7.34
N SER A 86 12.28 -46.12 8.00
CA SER A 86 13.67 -46.49 8.24
C SER A 86 14.47 -46.63 6.94
N GLU A 87 15.76 -46.27 6.96
CA GLU A 87 16.69 -46.47 5.84
C GLU A 87 17.07 -47.94 5.60
N ALA A 88 16.56 -48.88 6.42
CA ALA A 88 16.79 -50.30 6.24
C ALA A 88 16.26 -50.78 4.87
N GLY A 89 17.05 -51.58 4.15
CA GLY A 89 16.70 -52.03 2.79
C GLY A 89 15.37 -52.79 2.68
N TYR A 90 14.91 -53.42 3.77
CA TYR A 90 13.60 -54.09 3.85
C TYR A 90 12.42 -53.14 4.05
N ALA A 91 12.61 -51.90 4.50
CA ALA A 91 11.53 -51.04 4.93
C ALA A 91 10.61 -50.59 3.77
N GLY A 92 11.18 -50.16 2.65
CA GLY A 92 10.42 -49.79 1.45
C GLY A 92 9.55 -50.92 0.87
N PRO A 93 10.13 -52.10 0.57
CA PRO A 93 9.36 -53.23 0.06
C PRO A 93 8.36 -53.81 1.09
N ALA A 94 8.69 -53.75 2.39
CA ALA A 94 7.74 -54.11 3.46
C ALA A 94 6.54 -53.16 3.47
N LEU A 95 6.78 -51.85 3.34
CA LEU A 95 5.71 -50.87 3.22
C LEU A 95 4.86 -51.10 1.97
N GLU A 96 5.48 -51.35 0.80
CA GLU A 96 4.77 -51.65 -0.45
C GLU A 96 3.82 -52.84 -0.28
N THR A 97 4.31 -53.93 0.33
CA THR A 97 3.53 -55.16 0.59
C THR A 97 2.34 -54.89 1.52
N LEU A 98 2.55 -54.11 2.59
CA LEU A 98 1.47 -53.75 3.53
C LEU A 98 0.42 -52.82 2.91
N VAL A 99 0.87 -51.91 2.05
CA VAL A 99 -0.03 -50.99 1.34
C VAL A 99 -0.88 -51.76 0.33
N ASP A 100 -0.34 -52.76 -0.37
CA ASP A 100 -1.10 -53.63 -1.27
C ASP A 100 -2.15 -54.47 -0.55
N ASP A 101 -1.82 -54.98 0.64
CA ASP A 101 -2.73 -55.74 1.49
C ASP A 101 -3.95 -54.90 1.91
N VAL A 102 -3.75 -53.62 2.25
CA VAL A 102 -4.80 -52.76 2.82
C VAL A 102 -5.58 -51.97 1.76
N LEU A 103 -4.98 -51.65 0.62
CA LEU A 103 -5.67 -50.86 -0.42
C LEU A 103 -6.56 -51.73 -1.35
N GLU A 104 -6.37 -53.05 -1.39
CA GLU A 104 -7.11 -54.03 -2.22
C GLU A 104 -7.47 -53.50 -3.64
N ILE A 105 -6.52 -52.89 -4.34
CA ILE A 105 -6.79 -52.25 -5.65
C ILE A 105 -6.59 -53.28 -6.77
N ASP A 106 -7.69 -53.68 -7.41
CA ASP A 106 -7.65 -54.40 -8.68
C ASP A 106 -7.11 -53.48 -9.80
N ASP A 107 -6.15 -53.98 -10.59
CA ASP A 107 -5.42 -53.27 -11.65
C ASP A 107 -6.23 -52.19 -12.43
N ALA A 108 -5.70 -50.96 -12.44
CA ALA A 108 -6.09 -49.81 -13.28
C ALA A 108 -7.45 -49.16 -12.98
N VAL A 109 -7.55 -48.49 -11.83
CA VAL A 109 -8.65 -47.54 -11.54
C VAL A 109 -8.12 -46.10 -11.63
N ASP A 110 -8.72 -45.27 -12.48
CA ASP A 110 -8.54 -43.82 -12.42
C ASP A 110 -9.17 -43.30 -11.10
N GLY A 111 -8.34 -42.76 -10.21
CA GLY A 111 -8.77 -42.33 -8.87
C GLY A 111 -7.77 -41.39 -8.21
N ARG A 112 -8.20 -40.74 -7.13
CA ARG A 112 -7.36 -39.88 -6.29
C ARG A 112 -7.06 -40.58 -4.97
N LEU A 113 -5.83 -40.47 -4.51
CA LEU A 113 -5.41 -40.97 -3.21
C LEU A 113 -4.67 -39.87 -2.47
N CYS A 114 -5.21 -39.42 -1.33
CA CYS A 114 -4.45 -38.60 -0.41
C CYS A 114 -3.83 -39.50 0.64
N TYR A 115 -2.54 -39.31 0.93
CA TYR A 115 -1.87 -40.04 2.00
C TYR A 115 -1.26 -39.10 3.02
N THR A 116 -1.24 -39.52 4.28
CA THR A 116 -0.68 -38.72 5.36
C THR A 116 0.84 -38.92 5.45
N THR A 117 1.56 -37.82 5.67
CA THR A 117 2.98 -37.80 6.04
C THR A 117 3.16 -36.89 7.26
N PRO A 118 4.17 -37.10 8.11
CA PRO A 118 4.57 -36.08 9.07
C PRO A 118 4.92 -34.75 8.36
N GLY A 119 4.62 -33.62 9.02
CA GLY A 119 5.22 -32.32 8.68
C GLY A 119 6.73 -32.31 8.98
N PRO A 120 7.46 -31.21 8.67
CA PRO A 120 8.86 -31.09 9.07
C PRO A 120 8.98 -31.27 10.59
N LEU A 121 9.98 -32.03 11.02
CA LEU A 121 10.27 -32.22 12.44
C LEU A 121 11.05 -30.99 12.93
N VAL A 122 10.56 -30.33 13.97
CA VAL A 122 11.18 -29.09 14.48
C VAL A 122 12.14 -29.34 15.65
N ASP A 123 12.10 -30.54 16.22
CA ASP A 123 12.93 -31.01 17.33
C ASP A 123 13.83 -32.20 16.94
N ALA A 124 13.87 -32.57 15.66
CA ALA A 124 14.75 -33.61 15.10
C ALA A 124 15.04 -33.36 13.61
N ASP A 125 16.22 -33.77 13.15
CA ASP A 125 16.69 -33.57 11.76
C ASP A 125 16.39 -34.76 10.82
N ASP A 126 15.42 -35.63 11.14
CA ASP A 126 15.09 -36.78 10.29
C ASP A 126 14.54 -36.36 8.92
N PRO A 127 14.90 -37.06 7.83
CA PRO A 127 14.64 -36.61 6.46
C PRO A 127 13.19 -36.87 6.01
N THR A 128 12.25 -36.04 6.45
CA THR A 128 10.81 -36.13 6.11
C THR A 128 10.54 -36.00 4.61
N ASP A 129 11.37 -35.25 3.87
CA ASP A 129 11.23 -35.13 2.41
C ASP A 129 11.56 -36.45 1.70
N THR A 130 12.67 -37.09 2.07
CA THR A 130 13.06 -38.41 1.54
C THR A 130 11.99 -39.46 1.85
N HIS A 131 11.39 -39.40 3.04
CA HIS A 131 10.25 -40.24 3.40
C HIS A 131 9.08 -40.05 2.42
N ARG A 132 8.65 -38.79 2.24
CA ARG A 132 7.53 -38.43 1.36
C ARG A 132 7.78 -38.93 -0.07
N ASP A 133 8.98 -38.72 -0.60
CA ASP A 133 9.36 -39.13 -1.96
C ASP A 133 9.39 -40.66 -2.13
N THR A 134 9.85 -41.38 -1.10
CA THR A 134 9.86 -42.85 -1.08
C THR A 134 8.44 -43.41 -1.09
N VAL A 135 7.56 -42.87 -0.25
CA VAL A 135 6.14 -43.27 -0.19
C VAL A 135 5.42 -42.93 -1.49
N ALA A 136 5.64 -41.73 -2.04
CA ALA A 136 5.07 -41.34 -3.33
C ALA A 136 5.52 -42.29 -4.45
N SER A 137 6.80 -42.68 -4.46
CA SER A 137 7.35 -43.63 -5.43
C SER A 137 6.74 -45.02 -5.32
N ILE A 138 6.50 -45.51 -4.09
CA ILE A 138 5.79 -46.76 -3.86
C ILE A 138 4.38 -46.68 -4.43
N LEU A 139 3.66 -45.59 -4.16
CA LEU A 139 2.25 -45.41 -4.58
C LEU A 139 2.08 -45.15 -6.08
N ALA A 140 3.05 -44.52 -6.74
CA ALA A 140 2.98 -44.10 -8.14
C ALA A 140 2.69 -45.25 -9.14
N ASN A 141 3.09 -46.48 -8.81
CA ASN A 141 2.90 -47.65 -9.68
C ASN A 141 1.45 -48.13 -9.78
N ARG A 142 0.51 -47.57 -8.99
CA ARG A 142 -0.90 -48.04 -8.91
C ARG A 142 -1.86 -47.29 -9.84
N GLY A 143 -1.38 -46.34 -10.64
CA GLY A 143 -2.21 -45.59 -11.60
C GLY A 143 -3.16 -44.58 -10.96
N LEU A 144 -2.94 -44.25 -9.69
CA LEU A 144 -3.69 -43.24 -8.95
C LEU A 144 -3.01 -41.87 -9.05
N ASP A 145 -3.81 -40.82 -8.93
CA ASP A 145 -3.32 -39.46 -8.68
C ASP A 145 -3.08 -39.31 -7.17
N VAL A 146 -1.82 -39.33 -6.77
CA VAL A 146 -1.40 -39.46 -5.37
C VAL A 146 -0.97 -38.11 -4.83
N THR A 147 -1.54 -37.68 -3.70
CA THR A 147 -1.26 -36.39 -3.08
C THR A 147 -0.83 -36.55 -1.62
N PRO A 148 0.38 -36.11 -1.24
CA PRO A 148 0.77 -36.05 0.17
C PRO A 148 0.01 -34.92 0.89
N ILE A 149 -0.47 -35.21 2.10
CA ILE A 149 -0.99 -34.23 3.04
C ILE A 149 -0.35 -34.41 4.41
N SER A 150 -0.19 -33.33 5.18
CA SER A 150 0.30 -33.49 6.55
C SER A 150 -0.74 -34.25 7.39
N SER A 151 -0.24 -35.04 8.35
CA SER A 151 -1.09 -35.76 9.30
C SER A 151 -2.04 -34.84 10.09
N GLY A 152 -1.59 -33.64 10.47
CA GLY A 152 -2.44 -32.64 11.14
C GLY A 152 -3.53 -32.10 10.21
N PHE A 153 -3.23 -31.89 8.92
CA PHE A 153 -4.21 -31.41 7.95
C PHE A 153 -5.32 -32.43 7.68
N ALA A 154 -4.98 -33.72 7.68
CA ALA A 154 -5.98 -34.76 7.60
C ALA A 154 -6.99 -34.66 8.76
N VAL A 155 -6.53 -34.37 9.99
CA VAL A 155 -7.43 -34.12 11.13
C VAL A 155 -8.33 -32.92 10.88
N VAL A 156 -7.82 -31.84 10.27
CA VAL A 156 -8.64 -30.68 9.89
C VAL A 156 -9.77 -31.09 8.93
N TYR A 157 -9.46 -31.90 7.91
CA TYR A 157 -10.45 -32.35 6.92
C TYR A 157 -11.53 -33.27 7.52
N ASP A 158 -11.19 -34.11 8.49
CA ASP A 158 -12.17 -34.97 9.17
C ASP A 158 -13.03 -34.17 10.16
N GLN A 159 -12.45 -33.20 10.85
CA GLN A 159 -13.07 -32.57 12.01
C GLN A 159 -13.77 -31.24 11.67
N PHE A 160 -13.21 -30.39 10.82
CA PHE A 160 -13.66 -29.00 10.67
C PHE A 160 -14.49 -28.74 9.41
N THR A 161 -15.19 -29.74 8.88
CA THR A 161 -16.09 -29.55 7.73
C THR A 161 -17.14 -28.46 7.98
N ASP A 162 -17.73 -28.41 9.18
CA ASP A 162 -18.73 -27.40 9.56
C ASP A 162 -18.13 -25.98 9.74
N ASP A 163 -16.82 -25.89 9.98
CA ASP A 163 -16.07 -24.64 10.13
C ASP A 163 -15.34 -24.26 8.83
N ASN A 164 -15.79 -24.78 7.66
CA ASN A 164 -15.16 -24.58 6.35
C ASN A 164 -13.67 -24.95 6.35
N TYR A 165 -13.29 -26.02 7.04
CA TYR A 165 -11.91 -26.49 7.20
C TYR A 165 -10.97 -25.43 7.78
N THR A 166 -11.51 -24.57 8.65
CA THR A 166 -10.73 -23.59 9.41
C THR A 166 -10.55 -24.08 10.84
N GLY A 167 -9.30 -24.34 11.23
CA GLY A 167 -8.99 -24.88 12.55
C GLY A 167 -7.56 -25.39 12.68
N LEU A 168 -7.20 -25.75 13.91
CA LEU A 168 -5.93 -26.39 14.26
C LEU A 168 -6.15 -27.90 14.45
N GLY A 169 -5.62 -28.71 13.54
CA GLY A 169 -5.65 -30.17 13.63
C GLY A 169 -4.37 -30.69 14.26
N ILE A 170 -4.50 -31.45 15.35
CA ILE A 170 -3.38 -32.07 16.07
C ILE A 170 -3.55 -33.58 16.02
N ARG A 171 -2.53 -34.29 15.53
CA ARG A 171 -2.44 -35.75 15.54
C ARG A 171 -1.33 -36.20 16.47
N LEU A 172 -1.69 -36.80 17.59
CA LEU A 172 -0.78 -37.45 18.53
C LEU A 172 -0.64 -38.95 18.21
N GLY A 173 0.44 -39.32 17.53
CA GLY A 173 0.81 -40.69 17.25
C GLY A 173 1.76 -41.28 18.31
N PRO A 174 2.23 -42.53 18.11
CA PRO A 174 3.20 -43.14 19.02
C PRO A 174 4.56 -42.45 19.05
N GLN A 175 5.09 -42.08 17.88
CA GLN A 175 6.43 -41.49 17.75
C GLN A 175 6.41 -39.98 17.51
N THR A 176 5.32 -39.44 16.98
CA THR A 176 5.27 -38.02 16.57
C THR A 176 3.94 -37.36 16.94
N THR A 177 3.99 -36.05 17.12
CA THR A 177 2.82 -35.18 17.24
C THR A 177 2.81 -34.20 16.08
N SER A 178 1.91 -34.38 15.11
CA SER A 178 1.80 -33.51 13.93
C SER A 178 0.73 -32.46 14.12
N VAL A 179 1.03 -31.22 13.75
CA VAL A 179 0.14 -30.06 13.87
C VAL A 179 -0.06 -29.42 12.51
N THR A 180 -1.28 -28.95 12.24
CA THR A 180 -1.54 -28.09 11.08
C THR A 180 -2.63 -27.09 11.40
N LEU A 181 -2.34 -25.82 11.17
CA LEU A 181 -3.33 -24.75 11.18
C LEU A 181 -3.77 -24.53 9.74
N ALA A 182 -5.08 -24.52 9.49
CA ALA A 182 -5.61 -24.22 8.17
C ALA A 182 -6.71 -23.17 8.24
N TYR A 183 -6.80 -22.37 7.18
CA TYR A 183 -7.84 -21.38 6.94
C TYR A 183 -8.53 -21.68 5.62
N TYR A 184 -9.85 -21.88 5.67
CA TYR A 184 -10.66 -22.19 4.48
C TYR A 184 -10.12 -23.38 3.66
N GLY A 185 -9.56 -24.39 4.32
CA GLY A 185 -8.99 -25.56 3.67
C GLY A 185 -7.58 -25.35 3.08
N VAL A 186 -6.91 -24.25 3.42
CA VAL A 186 -5.52 -23.96 3.05
C VAL A 186 -4.65 -24.00 4.32
N PRO A 187 -3.64 -24.88 4.44
CA PRO A 187 -2.66 -24.86 5.51
C PRO A 187 -1.93 -23.51 5.56
N ALA A 188 -1.93 -22.89 6.73
CA ALA A 188 -1.13 -21.70 7.05
C ALA A 188 0.22 -22.08 7.68
N LEU A 189 0.27 -23.16 8.45
CA LEU A 189 1.49 -23.80 8.94
C LEU A 189 1.26 -25.30 9.11
N ALA A 190 2.31 -26.09 9.01
CA ALA A 190 2.29 -27.51 9.33
C ALA A 190 3.68 -27.97 9.78
N PHE A 191 3.76 -28.61 10.96
CA PHE A 191 5.00 -29.13 11.53
C PHE A 191 4.71 -30.40 12.36
N SER A 192 5.75 -31.10 12.79
CA SER A 192 5.64 -32.20 13.75
C SER A 192 6.70 -32.12 14.83
N LEU A 193 6.41 -32.69 15.99
CA LEU A 193 7.41 -33.05 16.99
C LEU A 193 7.75 -34.54 16.89
N ALA A 194 9.02 -34.90 17.13
CA ALA A 194 9.53 -36.25 17.31
C ALA A 194 9.18 -36.83 18.70
N LYS A 195 8.06 -36.36 19.28
CA LYS A 195 7.51 -36.80 20.56
C LYS A 195 6.08 -37.24 20.36
N GLY A 196 5.77 -38.45 20.81
CA GLY A 196 4.42 -39.02 20.76
C GLY A 196 4.09 -39.77 22.05
N SER A 197 3.08 -40.64 22.03
CA SER A 197 2.70 -41.39 23.23
C SER A 197 3.79 -42.35 23.73
N ALA A 198 4.68 -42.85 22.86
CA ALA A 198 5.82 -43.67 23.29
C ALA A 198 6.82 -42.86 24.12
N TRP A 199 7.06 -41.60 23.75
CA TRP A 199 7.89 -40.68 24.54
C TRP A 199 7.24 -40.40 25.91
N VAL A 200 5.92 -40.23 25.96
CA VAL A 200 5.18 -40.06 27.23
C VAL A 200 5.33 -41.29 28.14
N VAL A 201 5.21 -42.50 27.56
CA VAL A 201 5.44 -43.76 28.29
C VAL A 201 6.87 -43.87 28.79
N GLU A 202 7.86 -43.52 27.98
CA GLU A 202 9.28 -43.57 28.35
C GLU A 202 9.61 -42.58 29.47
N GLN A 203 9.08 -41.37 29.42
CA GLN A 203 9.26 -40.37 30.48
C GLN A 203 8.65 -40.84 31.80
N ALA A 204 7.40 -41.33 31.77
CA ALA A 204 6.74 -41.83 32.98
C ALA A 204 7.40 -43.11 33.53
N ALA A 205 7.92 -43.99 32.66
CA ALA A 205 8.69 -45.17 33.06
C ALA A 205 10.01 -44.77 33.74
N THR A 206 10.72 -43.79 33.18
CA THR A 206 11.97 -43.26 33.74
C THR A 206 11.74 -42.62 35.09
N GLU A 207 10.70 -41.78 35.22
CA GLU A 207 10.37 -41.09 36.48
C GLU A 207 9.96 -42.06 37.60
N THR A 208 9.21 -43.11 37.26
CA THR A 208 8.67 -44.04 38.25
C THR A 208 9.49 -45.33 38.45
N GLY A 209 10.52 -45.55 37.62
CA GLY A 209 11.33 -46.78 37.61
C GLY A 209 10.59 -48.05 37.19
N HIS A 210 9.39 -47.93 36.59
CA HIS A 210 8.60 -49.07 36.13
C HIS A 210 8.97 -49.50 34.71
N GLU A 211 8.73 -50.77 34.38
CA GLU A 211 8.89 -51.29 33.02
C GLU A 211 7.97 -50.55 32.03
N PRO A 212 8.45 -50.13 30.84
CA PRO A 212 7.65 -49.41 29.85
C PRO A 212 6.34 -50.12 29.47
N ALA A 213 6.36 -51.45 29.38
CA ALA A 213 5.16 -52.24 29.09
C ALA A 213 4.07 -52.13 30.17
N GLN A 214 4.46 -51.93 31.43
CA GLN A 214 3.50 -51.70 32.53
C GLN A 214 2.90 -50.29 32.45
N VAL A 215 3.71 -49.30 32.10
CA VAL A 215 3.27 -47.91 31.92
C VAL A 215 2.33 -47.79 30.71
N GLU A 216 2.67 -48.43 29.59
CA GLU A 216 1.82 -48.49 28.38
C GLU A 216 0.46 -49.13 28.68
N ALA A 217 0.43 -50.25 29.41
CA ALA A 217 -0.82 -50.89 29.83
C ALA A 217 -1.68 -50.01 30.76
N THR A 218 -1.04 -49.12 31.53
CA THR A 218 -1.72 -48.13 32.37
C THR A 218 -2.27 -46.98 31.52
N LEU A 219 -1.48 -46.50 30.54
CA LEU A 219 -1.88 -45.46 29.60
C LEU A 219 -3.14 -45.83 28.81
N GLU A 220 -3.29 -47.10 28.39
CA GLU A 220 -4.50 -47.57 27.68
C GLU A 220 -5.81 -47.37 28.46
N GLN A 221 -5.74 -47.25 29.79
CA GLN A 221 -6.89 -47.06 30.68
C GLN A 221 -6.88 -45.67 31.35
N PHE A 222 -5.88 -44.85 31.03
CA PHE A 222 -5.64 -43.57 31.69
C PHE A 222 -6.61 -42.50 31.17
N ALA A 223 -7.03 -41.63 32.08
CA ALA A 223 -7.77 -40.42 31.78
C ALA A 223 -7.21 -39.27 32.63
N LEU A 224 -7.00 -38.11 32.01
CA LEU A 224 -6.55 -36.89 32.64
C LEU A 224 -7.71 -36.24 33.41
N ASP A 225 -7.82 -36.57 34.70
CA ASP A 225 -8.79 -35.99 35.61
C ASP A 225 -8.07 -35.28 36.79
N PRO A 226 -8.17 -33.94 36.90
CA PRO A 226 -7.54 -33.18 37.97
C PRO A 226 -8.10 -33.48 39.37
N ASP A 227 -9.32 -34.06 39.46
CA ASP A 227 -9.98 -34.41 40.72
C ASP A 227 -9.77 -35.89 41.11
N ALA A 228 -9.19 -36.71 40.24
CA ALA A 228 -8.94 -38.11 40.52
C ALA A 228 -7.68 -38.29 41.39
N ALA A 229 -7.75 -39.21 42.34
CA ALA A 229 -6.56 -39.66 43.06
C ALA A 229 -5.70 -40.51 42.11
N ALA A 230 -4.70 -39.88 41.49
CA ALA A 230 -3.75 -40.54 40.62
C ALA A 230 -2.82 -41.45 41.44
N GLY A 231 -2.57 -42.66 40.94
CA GLY A 231 -1.43 -43.46 41.39
C GLY A 231 -0.12 -42.85 40.89
N GLU A 232 0.99 -43.48 41.23
CA GLU A 232 2.33 -43.01 40.87
C GLU A 232 2.53 -42.94 39.35
N ILE A 233 2.15 -44.00 38.61
CA ILE A 233 2.26 -44.05 37.14
C ILE A 233 1.32 -43.03 36.50
N GLU A 234 0.09 -42.89 36.98
CA GLU A 234 -0.88 -41.94 36.45
C GLU A 234 -0.44 -40.48 36.66
N ALA A 235 0.22 -40.17 37.78
CA ALA A 235 0.77 -38.85 38.05
C ALA A 235 1.95 -38.53 37.11
N ALA A 236 2.85 -39.49 36.90
CA ALA A 236 3.97 -39.35 35.97
C ALA A 236 3.49 -39.23 34.50
N LEU A 237 2.46 -39.99 34.11
CA LEU A 237 1.83 -39.85 32.79
C LEU A 237 1.22 -38.45 32.62
N ALA A 238 0.54 -37.92 33.64
CA ALA A 238 0.00 -36.56 33.59
C ALA A 238 1.10 -35.50 33.44
N ALA A 239 2.21 -35.64 34.16
CA ALA A 239 3.37 -34.76 34.05
C ALA A 239 4.04 -34.86 32.67
N ALA A 240 4.20 -36.07 32.13
CA ALA A 240 4.76 -36.29 30.80
C ALA A 240 3.86 -35.72 29.69
N PHE A 241 2.52 -35.85 29.80
CA PHE A 241 1.61 -35.16 28.88
C PHE A 241 1.70 -33.64 29.00
N ASP A 242 1.80 -33.09 30.21
CA ASP A 242 1.95 -31.66 30.43
C ASP A 242 3.25 -31.11 29.81
N ALA A 243 4.35 -31.85 29.91
CA ALA A 243 5.61 -31.53 29.24
C ALA A 243 5.46 -31.56 27.71
N LEU A 244 4.87 -32.63 27.14
CA LEU A 244 4.63 -32.74 25.70
C LEU A 244 3.78 -31.58 25.17
N ILE A 245 2.70 -31.22 25.86
CA ILE A 245 1.82 -30.11 25.47
C ILE A 245 2.52 -28.75 25.62
N SER A 246 3.41 -28.59 26.61
CA SER A 246 4.21 -27.38 26.77
C SER A 246 5.20 -27.21 25.61
N ASP A 247 5.89 -28.28 25.22
CA ASP A 247 6.77 -28.28 24.05
C ASP A 247 5.99 -28.00 22.76
N LEU A 248 4.80 -28.57 22.64
CA LEU A 248 3.89 -28.32 21.51
C LEU A 248 3.46 -26.85 21.43
N ALA A 249 3.14 -26.23 22.56
CA ALA A 249 2.75 -24.83 22.62
C ALA A 249 3.92 -23.91 22.24
N ALA A 250 5.12 -24.19 22.72
CA ALA A 250 6.33 -23.45 22.38
C ALA A 250 6.68 -23.59 20.89
N ALA A 251 6.64 -24.81 20.34
CA ALA A 251 6.86 -25.04 18.92
C ALA A 251 5.81 -24.33 18.06
N LEU A 252 4.54 -24.37 18.46
CA LEU A 252 3.45 -23.68 17.75
C LEU A 252 3.62 -22.15 17.79
N GLU A 253 4.09 -21.58 18.90
CA GLU A 253 4.40 -20.16 19.01
C GLU A 253 5.51 -19.76 18.02
N THR A 254 6.64 -20.47 18.04
CA THR A 254 7.75 -20.24 17.12
C THR A 254 7.29 -20.34 15.66
N GLU A 255 6.65 -21.45 15.28
CA GLU A 255 6.19 -21.68 13.91
C GLU A 255 5.12 -20.68 13.47
N ALA A 256 4.21 -20.27 14.36
CA ALA A 256 3.21 -19.27 14.03
C ALA A 256 3.83 -17.87 13.85
N SER A 257 4.92 -17.56 14.56
CA SER A 257 5.67 -16.33 14.38
C SER A 257 6.47 -16.32 13.08
N GLU A 258 7.11 -17.44 12.71
CA GLU A 258 7.91 -17.56 11.48
C GLU A 258 7.05 -17.57 10.22
N ASN A 259 5.82 -18.10 10.29
CA ASN A 259 4.88 -18.18 9.17
C ASN A 259 3.92 -16.97 9.08
N ASP A 260 4.15 -15.88 9.82
CA ASP A 260 3.34 -14.66 9.81
C ASP A 260 1.81 -14.92 9.98
N VAL A 261 1.45 -15.81 10.90
CA VAL A 261 0.05 -16.21 11.09
C VAL A 261 -0.81 -15.01 11.50
N GLN A 262 -1.99 -14.90 10.88
CA GLN A 262 -2.93 -13.81 11.12
C GLN A 262 -3.33 -13.70 12.60
N GLN A 263 -3.18 -12.49 13.17
CA GLN A 263 -3.47 -12.24 14.58
C GLN A 263 -4.97 -12.11 14.88
N GLY A 264 -5.36 -12.48 16.10
CA GLY A 264 -6.68 -12.19 16.68
C GLY A 264 -7.84 -13.06 16.17
N LEU A 265 -7.55 -14.14 15.43
CA LEU A 265 -8.56 -15.08 15.00
C LEU A 265 -8.94 -16.04 16.14
N ALA A 266 -10.21 -16.44 16.22
CA ALA A 266 -10.66 -17.48 17.15
C ALA A 266 -10.65 -18.85 16.45
N VAL A 267 -9.65 -19.68 16.75
CA VAL A 267 -9.39 -20.96 16.07
C VAL A 267 -9.95 -22.14 16.88
N PRO A 268 -10.79 -23.01 16.31
CA PRO A 268 -11.18 -24.26 16.95
C PRO A 268 -10.05 -25.30 16.82
N VAL A 269 -9.84 -26.12 17.87
CA VAL A 269 -8.76 -27.12 17.92
C VAL A 269 -9.34 -28.53 18.04
N ALA A 270 -8.78 -29.48 17.28
CA ALA A 270 -9.19 -30.87 17.31
C ALA A 270 -7.99 -31.79 17.54
N LEU A 271 -8.10 -32.65 18.54
CA LEU A 271 -7.12 -33.67 18.91
C LEU A 271 -7.53 -35.02 18.36
N ALA A 272 -6.60 -35.68 17.68
CA ALA A 272 -6.77 -37.02 17.12
C ALA A 272 -5.48 -37.84 17.24
N GLY A 273 -5.53 -39.12 16.85
CA GLY A 273 -4.44 -40.07 16.99
C GLY A 273 -4.68 -41.08 18.11
N SER A 274 -3.91 -42.17 18.09
CA SER A 274 -4.03 -43.27 19.05
C SER A 274 -3.46 -42.96 20.43
N GLY A 275 -2.60 -41.95 20.53
CA GLY A 275 -1.99 -41.51 21.80
C GLY A 275 -2.88 -40.57 22.62
N VAL A 276 -4.05 -40.22 22.11
CA VAL A 276 -4.98 -39.28 22.75
C VAL A 276 -5.75 -39.98 23.87
N VAL A 277 -5.76 -39.37 25.06
CA VAL A 277 -6.53 -39.83 26.22
C VAL A 277 -7.63 -38.83 26.59
N ASP A 278 -8.67 -39.32 27.25
CA ASP A 278 -9.76 -38.46 27.74
C ASP A 278 -9.20 -37.42 28.72
N GLY A 279 -9.60 -36.15 28.55
CA GLY A 279 -9.19 -35.03 29.41
C GLY A 279 -7.98 -34.25 28.89
N LEU A 280 -7.27 -34.78 27.88
CA LEU A 280 -6.16 -34.07 27.23
C LEU A 280 -6.62 -32.76 26.57
N GLU A 281 -7.86 -32.68 26.11
CA GLU A 281 -8.44 -31.46 25.55
C GLU A 281 -8.48 -30.29 26.55
N TYR A 282 -8.62 -30.58 27.84
CA TYR A 282 -8.64 -29.55 28.89
C TYR A 282 -7.23 -29.06 29.22
N LEU A 283 -6.27 -29.99 29.31
CA LEU A 283 -4.87 -29.66 29.54
C LEU A 283 -4.32 -28.80 28.39
N LEU A 284 -4.59 -29.23 27.16
CA LEU A 284 -4.18 -28.50 25.96
C LEU A 284 -4.84 -27.12 25.89
N GLY A 285 -6.15 -27.04 26.15
CA GLY A 285 -6.86 -25.76 26.17
C GLY A 285 -6.26 -24.80 27.18
N GLY A 286 -6.00 -25.25 28.41
CA GLY A 286 -5.40 -24.42 29.45
C GLY A 286 -3.97 -23.96 29.13
N ARG A 287 -3.14 -24.83 28.55
CA ARG A 287 -1.76 -24.51 28.18
C ARG A 287 -1.70 -23.54 27.01
N PHE A 288 -2.51 -23.77 25.98
CA PHE A 288 -2.51 -22.88 24.82
C PHE A 288 -3.16 -21.53 25.12
N ASP A 289 -4.15 -21.44 26.01
CA ASP A 289 -4.70 -20.15 26.49
C ASP A 289 -3.67 -19.34 27.31
N ALA A 290 -2.71 -20.02 27.96
CA ALA A 290 -1.64 -19.38 28.72
C ALA A 290 -0.42 -19.02 27.84
N ALA A 291 -0.25 -19.66 26.69
CA ALA A 291 0.82 -19.39 25.74
C ALA A 291 0.53 -18.10 24.95
N PRO A 292 1.55 -17.31 24.58
CA PRO A 292 1.39 -16.06 23.84
C PRO A 292 1.17 -16.30 22.33
N LEU A 293 0.21 -17.16 21.98
CA LEU A 293 -0.12 -17.46 20.59
C LEU A 293 -0.75 -16.26 19.87
N PRO A 294 -0.51 -16.08 18.55
CA PRO A 294 -1.06 -14.95 17.80
C PRO A 294 -2.59 -15.03 17.59
N PHE A 295 -3.20 -16.18 17.87
CA PHE A 295 -4.64 -16.41 17.77
C PHE A 295 -5.22 -16.92 19.09
N SER A 296 -6.51 -16.70 19.31
CA SER A 296 -7.23 -17.21 20.48
C SER A 296 -7.87 -18.55 20.18
N ILE A 297 -8.01 -19.40 21.19
CA ILE A 297 -8.64 -20.71 21.02
C ILE A 297 -10.12 -20.61 21.33
N ARG A 298 -10.94 -20.99 20.34
CA ARG A 298 -12.40 -21.04 20.52
C ARG A 298 -12.82 -22.21 21.42
N GLY A 299 -12.03 -23.28 21.40
CA GLY A 299 -12.23 -24.48 22.20
C GLY A 299 -11.45 -25.66 21.61
N VAL A 300 -11.11 -26.61 22.48
CA VAL A 300 -10.44 -27.86 22.13
C VAL A 300 -11.43 -29.00 22.25
N ARG A 301 -11.39 -29.95 21.31
CA ARG A 301 -12.19 -31.18 21.38
C ARG A 301 -11.41 -32.39 20.89
N LEU A 302 -11.80 -33.56 21.39
CA LEU A 302 -11.37 -34.82 20.81
C LEU A 302 -12.16 -35.10 19.52
N ALA A 303 -11.50 -35.74 18.54
CA ALA A 303 -12.16 -36.27 17.37
C ALA A 303 -13.15 -37.40 17.75
N ASN A 304 -14.23 -37.59 16.98
CA ASN A 304 -15.26 -38.59 17.30
C ASN A 304 -14.72 -40.03 17.36
N ASP A 305 -13.70 -40.32 16.55
CA ASP A 305 -12.91 -41.55 16.60
C ASP A 305 -11.44 -41.14 16.32
N PRO A 306 -10.66 -40.83 17.38
CA PRO A 306 -9.33 -40.23 17.27
C PRO A 306 -8.35 -41.06 16.46
N ALA A 307 -8.30 -42.38 16.66
CA ALA A 307 -7.29 -43.25 16.06
C ALA A 307 -7.41 -43.34 14.53
N THR A 308 -8.61 -43.15 13.98
CA THR A 308 -8.88 -43.30 12.53
C THR A 308 -9.21 -41.97 11.84
N SER A 309 -9.16 -40.84 12.56
CA SER A 309 -9.44 -39.49 12.07
C SER A 309 -8.58 -39.11 10.86
N ALA A 310 -7.28 -39.38 10.93
CA ALA A 310 -6.35 -39.08 9.84
C ALA A 310 -6.71 -39.81 8.54
N ALA A 311 -7.08 -41.09 8.61
CA ALA A 311 -7.48 -41.87 7.44
C ALA A 311 -8.77 -41.34 6.80
N ARG A 312 -9.79 -41.02 7.61
CA ARG A 312 -11.04 -40.40 7.13
C ARG A 312 -10.81 -39.03 6.52
N GLY A 313 -9.96 -38.23 7.16
CA GLY A 313 -9.56 -36.91 6.70
C GLY A 313 -8.85 -36.95 5.36
N ALA A 314 -7.92 -37.90 5.18
CA ALA A 314 -7.27 -38.14 3.90
C ALA A 314 -8.28 -38.53 2.81
N LEU A 315 -9.26 -39.38 3.13
CA LEU A 315 -10.33 -39.70 2.18
C LEU A 315 -11.18 -38.47 1.83
N ALA A 316 -11.50 -37.62 2.80
CA ALA A 316 -12.24 -36.38 2.58
C ALA A 316 -11.46 -35.40 1.71
N ALA A 317 -10.16 -35.23 1.93
CA ALA A 317 -9.27 -34.42 1.10
C ALA A 317 -9.20 -34.94 -0.35
N ALA A 318 -9.10 -36.26 -0.53
CA ALA A 318 -9.11 -36.88 -1.86
C ALA A 318 -10.42 -36.62 -2.62
N LYS A 319 -11.56 -36.59 -1.91
CA LYS A 319 -12.87 -36.26 -2.49
C LYS A 319 -13.02 -34.80 -2.87
N ASP A 320 -12.44 -33.89 -2.08
CA ASP A 320 -12.49 -32.46 -2.37
C ASP A 320 -11.47 -32.04 -3.44
N GLY A 321 -10.59 -32.96 -3.83
CA GLY A 321 -9.61 -32.75 -4.89
C GLY A 321 -8.45 -31.87 -4.46
N VAL A 322 -8.05 -31.99 -3.19
CA VAL A 322 -6.89 -31.30 -2.62
C VAL A 322 -5.62 -31.65 -3.41
N ASP A 323 -4.84 -30.62 -3.75
CA ASP A 323 -3.55 -30.77 -4.41
C ASP A 323 -2.40 -30.70 -3.37
N ALA A 324 -1.19 -31.11 -3.78
CA ALA A 324 -0.01 -31.05 -2.93
C ALA A 324 0.34 -29.60 -2.59
N HIS A 325 0.51 -29.30 -1.31
CA HIS A 325 0.81 -27.94 -0.85
C HIS A 325 2.33 -27.71 -0.79
N GLU A 326 2.87 -27.03 -1.80
CA GLU A 326 4.30 -26.63 -1.86
C GLU A 326 4.64 -25.40 -1.00
N ALA A 327 3.64 -24.69 -0.45
CA ALA A 327 3.79 -23.35 0.14
C ALA A 327 3.80 -23.28 1.68
N VAL A 328 3.78 -24.41 2.39
CA VAL A 328 4.28 -24.42 3.78
C VAL A 328 5.79 -24.42 3.65
N THR A 329 6.48 -23.48 4.27
CA THR A 329 7.94 -23.34 4.15
C THR A 329 8.66 -24.57 4.70
N TRP A 330 8.87 -25.55 3.83
CA TRP A 330 9.90 -26.57 4.01
C TRP A 330 11.21 -25.86 3.75
N SER A 331 11.92 -25.44 4.80
CA SER A 331 13.20 -24.76 4.67
C SER A 331 14.10 -25.47 3.66
N PRO A 332 14.47 -24.85 2.53
CA PRO A 332 15.48 -25.40 1.65
C PRO A 332 16.80 -24.67 1.92
N ALA A 333 17.76 -25.42 2.45
CA ALA A 333 19.16 -25.06 2.32
C ALA A 333 19.54 -25.02 0.83
N ASP A 334 20.06 -23.88 0.39
CA ASP A 334 20.88 -23.64 -0.81
C ASP A 334 20.55 -24.41 -2.10
N VAL A 335 19.80 -23.78 -3.02
CA VAL A 335 20.05 -23.96 -4.46
C VAL A 335 19.94 -22.63 -5.21
N ASN A 336 21.10 -22.16 -5.63
CA ASN A 336 21.30 -21.07 -6.57
C ASN A 336 21.00 -21.58 -8.00
N ASP A 337 19.88 -21.19 -8.62
CA ASP A 337 19.76 -21.28 -10.09
C ASP A 337 18.97 -20.11 -10.71
N THR A 338 19.79 -19.29 -11.37
CA THR A 338 19.60 -18.47 -12.57
C THR A 338 18.22 -18.37 -13.23
N GLY A 339 17.82 -17.11 -13.43
CA GLY A 339 16.57 -16.72 -14.11
C GLY A 339 16.45 -17.13 -15.58
N GLY A 340 15.18 -17.28 -15.99
CA GLY A 340 14.74 -17.48 -17.36
C GLY A 340 13.50 -16.62 -17.65
N ASP A 341 13.75 -15.49 -18.32
CA ASP A 341 12.77 -14.55 -18.87
C ASP A 341 11.95 -15.19 -20.01
N VAL A 342 10.62 -15.13 -19.94
CA VAL A 342 9.69 -15.59 -20.98
C VAL A 342 9.12 -14.37 -21.70
N SER A 343 9.73 -14.05 -22.85
CA SER A 343 9.26 -13.04 -23.79
C SER A 343 8.22 -13.65 -24.76
N THR A 344 7.00 -13.11 -24.78
CA THR A 344 5.95 -13.51 -25.73
C THR A 344 5.76 -12.43 -26.79
N ALA A 345 6.03 -12.79 -28.05
CA ALA A 345 5.95 -11.91 -29.22
C ALA A 345 4.52 -11.80 -29.79
N ILE A 346 4.15 -10.59 -30.25
CA ILE A 346 2.93 -10.29 -31.01
C ILE A 346 3.30 -10.05 -32.50
N PRO A 347 2.55 -10.57 -33.50
CA PRO A 347 2.92 -10.48 -34.91
C PRO A 347 2.38 -9.22 -35.62
N ALA A 348 3.15 -8.70 -36.57
CA ALA A 348 2.78 -7.59 -37.45
C ALA A 348 2.11 -8.07 -38.76
N PRO A 349 1.16 -7.32 -39.35
CA PRO A 349 0.63 -7.61 -40.68
C PRO A 349 1.31 -6.79 -41.78
N THR A 350 1.65 -7.48 -42.87
CA THR A 350 2.18 -6.96 -44.14
C THR A 350 1.05 -6.73 -45.16
N GLY A 351 1.16 -5.68 -45.96
CA GLY A 351 0.20 -5.38 -47.02
C GLY A 351 0.67 -4.30 -48.00
N GLU A 352 1.62 -4.64 -48.88
CA GLU A 352 1.95 -3.84 -50.06
C GLU A 352 0.92 -4.10 -51.17
N THR A 353 0.33 -3.03 -51.74
CA THR A 353 -0.47 -3.12 -52.97
C THR A 353 0.31 -2.48 -54.13
N THR A 354 0.65 -3.31 -55.11
CA THR A 354 1.37 -2.95 -56.33
C THR A 354 0.39 -2.53 -57.44
N LEU A 355 0.67 -1.41 -58.12
CA LEU A 355 -0.10 -0.92 -59.27
C LEU A 355 0.57 -1.33 -60.57
N SER A 356 -0.16 -2.08 -61.41
CA SER A 356 0.23 -2.44 -62.78
C SER A 356 -0.41 -1.49 -63.80
N PHE A 357 0.39 -0.92 -64.69
CA PHE A 357 -0.04 -0.18 -65.88
C PHE A 357 0.16 -1.05 -67.12
N ASP A 358 -0.86 -1.20 -67.96
CA ASP A 358 -0.68 -1.53 -69.39
C ASP A 358 -1.93 -1.20 -70.25
N ASP A 359 -1.64 -0.59 -71.42
CA ASP A 359 -2.37 -0.57 -72.71
C ASP A 359 -3.42 0.54 -73.04
N PRO A 360 -3.76 0.80 -74.34
CA PRO A 360 -3.11 1.84 -75.16
C PRO A 360 -4.07 2.85 -75.86
N LEU A 361 -3.46 3.93 -76.36
CA LEU A 361 -3.85 4.97 -77.34
C LEU A 361 -5.23 4.89 -78.06
N ASP A 362 -6.06 5.95 -77.96
CA ASP A 362 -6.76 6.55 -79.12
C ASP A 362 -7.27 8.00 -78.87
N ASP A 363 -7.38 8.71 -80.00
CA ASP A 363 -7.58 10.13 -80.29
C ASP A 363 -8.89 10.78 -79.75
N GLY A 364 -8.82 12.03 -79.26
CA GLY A 364 -10.01 12.80 -78.86
C GLY A 364 -9.74 14.01 -77.95
N THR A 365 -9.48 15.17 -78.55
CA THR A 365 -9.05 16.45 -77.95
C THR A 365 -10.07 17.19 -77.06
N ASP A 366 -11.16 16.56 -76.64
CA ASP A 366 -12.11 17.14 -75.66
C ASP A 366 -12.13 16.40 -74.30
N THR A 367 -11.36 15.32 -74.15
CA THR A 367 -11.33 14.50 -72.92
C THR A 367 -10.16 14.82 -71.98
N GLU A 368 -9.17 15.60 -72.44
CA GLU A 368 -8.02 16.03 -71.62
C GLU A 368 -8.39 17.20 -70.67
N ARG A 369 -9.30 18.10 -71.06
CA ARG A 369 -9.80 19.17 -70.17
C ARG A 369 -10.67 18.62 -69.05
N ALA A 370 -11.57 17.68 -69.35
CA ALA A 370 -12.43 17.06 -68.34
C ALA A 370 -11.65 16.17 -67.35
N ARG A 371 -10.56 15.52 -67.79
CA ARG A 371 -9.67 14.79 -66.88
C ARG A 371 -8.77 15.71 -66.06
N ALA A 372 -8.35 16.85 -66.62
CA ALA A 372 -7.61 17.86 -65.87
C ALA A 372 -8.50 18.52 -64.79
N ASP A 373 -9.74 18.89 -65.11
CA ASP A 373 -10.69 19.43 -64.14
C ASP A 373 -11.06 18.39 -63.06
N ALA A 374 -11.30 17.13 -63.43
CA ALA A 374 -11.54 16.07 -62.45
C ALA A 374 -10.30 15.76 -61.57
N ALA A 375 -9.09 15.88 -62.11
CA ALA A 375 -7.85 15.75 -61.34
C ALA A 375 -7.63 16.96 -60.42
N ILE A 376 -8.06 18.15 -60.82
CA ILE A 376 -8.03 19.38 -60.01
C ILE A 376 -9.04 19.26 -58.86
N ASP A 377 -10.27 18.80 -59.13
CA ASP A 377 -11.29 18.56 -58.10
C ASP A 377 -10.85 17.47 -57.11
N GLN A 378 -10.19 16.40 -57.58
CA GLN A 378 -9.59 15.39 -56.70
C GLN A 378 -8.41 15.95 -55.90
N LEU A 379 -7.64 16.88 -56.44
CA LEU A 379 -6.56 17.55 -55.71
C LEU A 379 -7.13 18.47 -54.62
N PHE A 380 -8.22 19.19 -54.90
CA PHE A 380 -8.90 20.02 -53.92
C PHE A 380 -9.61 19.20 -52.85
N ALA A 381 -10.24 18.08 -53.20
CA ALA A 381 -10.79 17.14 -52.22
C ALA A 381 -9.69 16.56 -51.32
N ARG A 382 -8.57 16.12 -51.91
CA ARG A 382 -7.42 15.61 -51.16
C ARG A 382 -6.74 16.70 -50.31
N LEU A 383 -6.77 17.96 -50.75
CA LEU A 383 -6.28 19.09 -49.97
C LEU A 383 -7.20 19.40 -48.80
N ALA A 384 -8.53 19.32 -48.99
CA ALA A 384 -9.51 19.47 -47.92
C ALA A 384 -9.36 18.36 -46.87
N ASP A 385 -9.30 17.09 -47.31
CA ASP A 385 -9.07 15.95 -46.41
C ASP A 385 -7.76 16.09 -45.62
N ARG A 386 -6.72 16.65 -46.27
CA ARG A 386 -5.42 16.87 -45.62
C ARG A 386 -5.42 18.08 -44.70
N ASP A 387 -6.23 19.10 -44.97
CA ASP A 387 -6.43 20.23 -44.05
C ASP A 387 -7.23 19.78 -42.81
N ASP A 388 -8.20 18.88 -42.97
CA ASP A 388 -8.92 18.25 -41.85
C ASP A 388 -7.99 17.34 -41.03
N GLU A 389 -7.12 16.57 -41.69
CA GLU A 389 -6.08 15.76 -41.01
C GLU A 389 -5.08 16.64 -40.25
N ILE A 390 -4.64 17.77 -40.83
CA ILE A 390 -3.77 18.75 -40.16
C ILE A 390 -4.47 19.38 -38.94
N GLN A 391 -5.77 19.62 -39.01
CA GLN A 391 -6.54 20.13 -37.87
C GLN A 391 -6.67 19.08 -36.75
N SER A 392 -6.90 17.82 -37.10
CA SER A 392 -6.91 16.71 -36.13
C SER A 392 -5.57 16.58 -35.44
N VAL A 393 -4.47 16.50 -36.20
CA VAL A 393 -3.11 16.40 -35.64
C VAL A 393 -2.77 17.59 -34.77
N ARG A 394 -3.29 18.79 -35.07
CA ARG A 394 -3.10 19.98 -34.25
C ARG A 394 -3.87 19.91 -32.93
N ALA A 395 -5.10 19.39 -32.95
CA ALA A 395 -5.87 19.16 -31.72
C ALA A 395 -5.23 18.08 -30.85
N ASP A 396 -4.72 17.01 -31.47
CA ASP A 396 -3.97 15.95 -30.78
C ASP A 396 -2.68 16.51 -30.16
N LEU A 397 -1.96 17.38 -30.88
CA LEU A 397 -0.76 18.06 -30.34
C LEU A 397 -1.08 19.00 -29.17
N GLU A 398 -2.19 19.73 -29.23
CA GLU A 398 -2.63 20.58 -28.12
C GLU A 398 -2.92 19.74 -26.87
N THR A 399 -3.59 18.59 -27.05
CA THR A 399 -3.85 17.62 -25.96
C THR A 399 -2.54 17.08 -25.38
N VAL A 400 -1.58 16.71 -26.22
CA VAL A 400 -0.27 16.24 -25.75
C VAL A 400 0.51 17.33 -25.02
N PHE A 401 0.35 18.60 -25.40
CA PHE A 401 0.97 19.71 -24.66
C PHE A 401 0.30 19.93 -23.30
N ASP A 402 -1.03 19.84 -23.22
CA ASP A 402 -1.76 19.91 -21.96
C ASP A 402 -1.39 18.73 -21.04
N ASP A 403 -1.27 17.52 -21.58
CA ASP A 403 -0.81 16.33 -20.85
C ASP A 403 0.63 16.49 -20.36
N LEU A 404 1.52 17.07 -21.18
CA LEU A 404 2.91 17.32 -20.81
C LEU A 404 3.00 18.37 -19.68
N GLU A 405 2.17 19.41 -19.71
CA GLU A 405 2.09 20.43 -18.66
C GLU A 405 1.54 19.82 -17.35
N SER A 406 0.58 18.91 -17.44
CA SER A 406 0.08 18.14 -16.29
C SER A 406 1.16 17.25 -15.69
N ILE A 407 1.91 16.51 -16.52
CA ILE A 407 3.01 15.65 -16.07
C ILE A 407 4.14 16.50 -15.49
N GLU A 408 4.48 17.65 -16.09
CA GLU A 408 5.49 18.57 -15.56
C GLU A 408 5.05 19.14 -14.21
N ALA A 409 3.77 19.46 -14.02
CA ALA A 409 3.23 19.89 -12.73
C ALA A 409 3.24 18.77 -11.67
N GLU A 410 2.95 17.52 -12.04
CA GLU A 410 3.06 16.36 -11.15
C GLU A 410 4.52 16.00 -10.81
N THR A 411 5.46 16.25 -11.73
CA THR A 411 6.89 15.95 -11.53
C THR A 411 7.63 17.12 -10.84
N ALA A 412 7.05 18.32 -10.81
CA ALA A 412 7.65 19.53 -10.23
C ALA A 412 7.11 19.92 -8.84
N SER A 413 6.22 19.13 -8.22
CA SER A 413 5.82 19.39 -6.84
C SER A 413 7.00 19.10 -5.89
N ALA A 414 7.76 20.13 -5.53
CA ALA A 414 8.86 20.03 -4.55
C ALA A 414 8.41 19.35 -3.24
N GLU A 415 7.14 19.48 -2.87
CA GLU A 415 6.55 18.85 -1.68
C GLU A 415 6.62 17.31 -1.70
N THR A 416 6.54 16.65 -2.86
CA THR A 416 6.64 15.17 -2.91
C THR A 416 8.07 14.68 -2.84
N VAL A 417 9.03 15.48 -3.31
CA VAL A 417 10.46 15.18 -3.20
C VAL A 417 10.95 15.46 -1.78
N ASP A 418 10.51 16.57 -1.19
CA ASP A 418 10.82 16.91 0.20
C ASP A 418 10.22 15.86 1.17
N ALA A 419 8.98 15.41 0.93
CA ALA A 419 8.39 14.32 1.72
C ALA A 419 9.16 13.00 1.58
N LEU A 420 9.65 12.67 0.37
CA LEU A 420 10.45 11.48 0.16
C LEU A 420 11.85 11.60 0.80
N GLU A 421 12.39 12.81 0.90
CA GLU A 421 13.65 13.10 1.61
C GLU A 421 13.47 12.96 3.12
N ASP A 422 12.37 13.45 3.67
CA ASP A 422 11.98 13.27 5.08
C ASP A 422 11.75 11.78 5.41
N ASP A 423 11.07 11.04 4.53
CA ASP A 423 10.88 9.59 4.66
C ASP A 423 12.23 8.84 4.62
N LEU A 424 13.15 9.26 3.74
CA LEU A 424 14.49 8.67 3.63
C LEU A 424 15.35 8.96 4.87
N GLU A 425 15.23 10.16 5.45
CA GLU A 425 15.90 10.52 6.72
C GLU A 425 15.34 9.67 7.87
N SER A 426 14.01 9.50 7.96
CA SER A 426 13.39 8.62 8.95
C SER A 426 13.82 7.15 8.82
N VAL A 427 13.93 6.63 7.59
CA VAL A 427 14.44 5.27 7.36
C VAL A 427 15.92 5.15 7.76
N THR A 428 16.72 6.20 7.54
CA THR A 428 18.13 6.23 7.91
C THR A 428 18.32 6.24 9.43
N ASP A 429 17.49 7.01 10.14
CA ASP A 429 17.47 7.02 11.61
C ASP A 429 17.01 5.67 12.16
N GLY A 430 15.94 5.10 11.60
CA GLY A 430 15.46 3.76 11.98
C GLY A 430 16.51 2.67 11.74
N LEU A 431 17.29 2.77 10.66
CA LEU A 431 18.40 1.83 10.41
C LEU A 431 19.53 1.98 11.44
N SER A 432 19.83 3.21 11.86
CA SER A 432 20.86 3.50 12.87
C SER A 432 20.45 2.99 14.25
N ASP A 433 19.17 3.14 14.61
CA ASP A 433 18.61 2.61 15.85
C ASP A 433 18.62 1.08 15.86
N LEU A 434 18.26 0.45 14.73
CA LEU A 434 18.31 -1.00 14.58
C LEU A 434 19.74 -1.55 14.65
N GLU A 435 20.72 -0.83 14.10
CA GLU A 435 22.14 -1.18 14.21
C GLU A 435 22.63 -1.08 15.67
N ALA A 436 22.19 -0.07 16.41
CA ALA A 436 22.49 0.06 17.84
C ALA A 436 21.83 -1.04 18.67
N GLU A 437 20.61 -1.46 18.32
CA GLU A 437 19.91 -2.56 18.97
C GLU A 437 20.59 -3.91 18.69
N ARG A 438 21.04 -4.15 17.46
CA ARG A 438 21.86 -5.32 17.10
C ARG A 438 23.15 -5.40 17.91
N GLU A 439 23.84 -4.29 18.12
CA GLU A 439 25.07 -4.26 18.91
C GLU A 439 24.78 -4.63 20.38
N ARG A 440 23.65 -4.17 20.94
CA ARG A 440 23.20 -4.57 22.29
C ARG A 440 22.93 -6.07 22.35
N TYR A 441 22.15 -6.61 21.41
CA TYR A 441 21.87 -8.04 21.39
C TYR A 441 23.13 -8.89 21.22
N THR A 442 24.14 -8.39 20.51
CA THR A 442 25.44 -9.07 20.41
C THR A 442 26.15 -9.09 21.77
N SER A 443 26.14 -7.98 22.50
CA SER A 443 26.72 -7.89 23.85
C SER A 443 25.97 -8.76 24.86
N ASP A 444 24.64 -8.83 24.74
CA ASP A 444 23.80 -9.66 25.61
C ASP A 444 24.06 -11.15 25.32
N LEU A 445 24.21 -11.53 24.04
CA LEU A 445 24.59 -12.89 23.66
C LEU A 445 25.99 -13.28 24.17
N GLU A 446 26.97 -12.39 24.10
CA GLU A 446 28.31 -12.66 24.67
C GLU A 446 28.24 -12.84 26.20
N THR A 447 27.35 -12.11 26.87
CA THR A 447 27.14 -12.26 28.31
C THR A 447 26.47 -13.60 28.63
N LEU A 448 25.41 -13.94 27.90
CA LEU A 448 24.66 -15.18 28.06
C LEU A 448 25.53 -16.41 27.74
N GLU A 449 26.41 -16.32 26.74
CA GLU A 449 27.41 -17.35 26.42
C GLU A 449 28.37 -17.57 27.61
N GLY A 450 28.83 -16.47 28.23
CA GLY A 450 29.67 -16.55 29.43
C GLY A 450 28.94 -17.15 30.64
N GLU A 451 27.67 -16.81 30.84
CA GLU A 451 26.82 -17.41 31.87
C GLU A 451 26.60 -18.90 31.61
N LEU A 452 26.35 -19.29 30.35
CA LEU A 452 26.18 -20.69 29.95
C LEU A 452 27.47 -21.51 30.15
N GLU A 453 28.64 -20.94 29.85
CA GLU A 453 29.94 -21.58 30.13
C GLU A 453 30.15 -21.75 31.65
N GLY A 454 29.73 -20.75 32.44
CA GLY A 454 29.72 -20.83 33.91
C GLY A 454 28.82 -21.96 34.43
N VAL A 455 27.58 -22.04 33.93
CA VAL A 455 26.62 -23.10 34.29
C VAL A 455 27.12 -24.48 33.86
N SER A 456 27.72 -24.60 32.66
CA SER A 456 28.32 -25.86 32.21
C SER A 456 29.45 -26.31 33.14
N THR A 457 30.32 -25.39 33.54
CA THR A 457 31.42 -25.70 34.48
C THR A 457 30.89 -26.12 35.84
N ALA A 458 29.82 -25.48 36.32
CA ALA A 458 29.16 -25.85 37.56
C ALA A 458 28.45 -27.21 37.47
N TYR A 459 27.88 -27.55 36.31
CA TYR A 459 27.28 -28.85 36.05
C TYR A 459 28.34 -29.96 36.08
N ASP A 460 29.48 -29.77 35.40
CA ASP A 460 30.59 -30.73 35.41
C ASP A 460 31.11 -30.96 36.84
N ALA A 461 31.24 -29.89 37.65
CA ALA A 461 31.64 -30.00 39.04
C ALA A 461 30.62 -30.75 39.90
N LEU A 462 29.32 -30.53 39.66
CA LEU A 462 28.25 -31.24 40.35
C LEU A 462 28.21 -32.72 39.96
N GLU A 463 28.48 -33.05 38.69
CA GLU A 463 28.61 -34.43 38.22
C GLU A 463 29.77 -35.14 38.94
N ASP A 464 30.94 -34.50 39.02
CA ASP A 464 32.09 -35.02 39.77
C ASP A 464 31.76 -35.24 41.27
N ASP A 465 31.03 -34.31 41.90
CA ASP A 465 30.58 -34.43 43.30
C ASP A 465 29.61 -35.60 43.50
N VAL A 466 28.68 -35.80 42.56
CA VAL A 466 27.72 -36.93 42.58
C VAL A 466 28.45 -38.26 42.42
N ASP A 467 29.40 -38.37 41.49
CA ASP A 467 30.22 -39.56 41.29
C ASP A 467 31.06 -39.90 42.53
N SER A 468 31.61 -38.87 43.18
CA SER A 468 32.34 -39.02 44.44
C SER A 468 31.41 -39.50 45.57
N LEU A 469 30.18 -38.97 45.65
CA LEU A 469 29.19 -39.38 46.64
C LEU A 469 28.71 -40.81 46.41
N GLU A 470 28.46 -41.21 45.16
CA GLU A 470 28.08 -42.59 44.81
C GLU A 470 29.16 -43.58 45.22
N SER A 471 30.42 -43.24 44.95
CA SER A 471 31.58 -44.06 45.34
C SER A 471 31.67 -44.20 46.87
N ALA A 472 31.53 -43.09 47.61
CA ALA A 472 31.54 -43.10 49.08
C ALA A 472 30.39 -43.94 49.65
N LEU A 473 29.17 -43.78 49.12
CA LEU A 473 27.99 -44.53 49.57
C LEU A 473 28.16 -46.04 49.33
N THR A 474 28.78 -46.41 48.21
CA THR A 474 29.09 -47.81 47.88
C THR A 474 30.10 -48.39 48.87
N ASP A 475 31.18 -47.67 49.16
CA ASP A 475 32.18 -48.09 50.16
C ASP A 475 31.58 -48.24 51.57
N ASP A 476 30.65 -47.35 51.95
CA ASP A 476 29.92 -47.43 53.21
C ASP A 476 28.99 -48.66 53.25
N PHE A 477 28.29 -48.95 52.16
CA PHE A 477 27.43 -50.15 52.07
C PHE A 477 28.25 -51.44 52.17
N ASP A 478 29.39 -51.52 51.46
CA ASP A 478 30.30 -52.67 51.54
C ASP A 478 30.85 -52.84 52.96
N THR A 479 31.21 -51.72 53.62
CA THR A 479 31.64 -51.73 55.02
C THR A 479 30.52 -52.20 55.94
N LEU A 480 29.30 -51.70 55.76
CA LEU A 480 28.15 -52.09 56.57
C LEU A 480 27.85 -53.59 56.39
N GLU A 481 27.89 -54.11 55.16
CA GLU A 481 27.70 -55.54 54.89
C GLU A 481 28.76 -56.39 55.61
N ALA A 482 30.04 -55.99 55.56
CA ALA A 482 31.11 -56.67 56.26
C ALA A 482 30.94 -56.64 57.80
N THR A 483 30.47 -55.51 58.36
CA THR A 483 30.18 -55.42 59.80
C THR A 483 29.00 -56.31 60.20
N ILE A 484 27.95 -56.38 59.37
CA ILE A 484 26.80 -57.27 59.60
C ILE A 484 27.26 -58.72 59.59
N GLU A 485 28.06 -59.15 58.61
CA GLU A 485 28.58 -60.53 58.55
C GLU A 485 29.44 -60.87 59.79
N THR A 486 30.27 -59.91 60.23
CA THR A 486 31.08 -60.07 61.46
C THR A 486 30.21 -60.17 62.72
N LEU A 487 29.13 -59.38 62.80
CA LEU A 487 28.17 -59.43 63.89
C LEU A 487 27.38 -60.75 63.91
N GLU A 488 26.96 -61.24 62.76
CA GLU A 488 26.24 -62.52 62.63
C GLU A 488 27.11 -63.69 63.07
N THR A 489 28.36 -63.73 62.63
CA THR A 489 29.32 -64.77 63.02
C THR A 489 29.62 -64.72 64.51
N THR A 490 29.89 -63.54 65.07
CA THR A 490 30.12 -63.35 66.51
C THR A 490 28.90 -63.78 67.33
N THR A 491 27.69 -63.38 66.92
CA THR A 491 26.44 -63.75 67.61
C THR A 491 26.19 -65.26 67.55
N ALA A 492 26.52 -65.91 66.44
CA ALA A 492 26.41 -67.36 66.29
C ALA A 492 27.39 -68.10 67.23
N ASP A 493 28.64 -67.64 67.32
CA ASP A 493 29.66 -68.20 68.19
C ASP A 493 29.30 -68.02 69.68
N GLU A 494 28.80 -66.85 70.07
CA GLU A 494 28.32 -66.59 71.43
C GLU A 494 27.13 -67.48 71.80
N ARG A 495 26.19 -67.68 70.86
CA ARG A 495 25.07 -68.61 71.06
C ARG A 495 25.54 -70.04 71.26
N ALA A 496 26.50 -70.51 70.46
CA ALA A 496 27.06 -71.84 70.61
C ALA A 496 27.74 -72.01 71.98
N ALA A 497 28.55 -71.02 72.40
CA ALA A 497 29.20 -71.03 73.70
C ALA A 497 28.20 -71.00 74.88
N LEU A 498 27.10 -70.27 74.75
CA LEU A 498 26.01 -70.27 75.75
C LEU A 498 25.30 -71.61 75.82
N ASP A 499 25.04 -72.25 74.68
CA ASP A 499 24.36 -73.56 74.63
C ASP A 499 25.22 -74.66 75.26
N ASP A 500 26.53 -74.66 74.98
CA ASP A 500 27.50 -75.54 75.63
C ASP A 500 27.50 -75.34 77.15
N ARG A 501 27.50 -74.08 77.62
CA ARG A 501 27.46 -73.76 79.06
C ARG A 501 26.15 -74.17 79.73
N ILE A 502 25.02 -74.08 79.03
CA ILE A 502 23.72 -74.60 79.49
C ILE A 502 23.77 -76.14 79.58
N GLY A 503 24.40 -76.80 78.60
CA GLY A 503 24.63 -78.24 78.61
C GLY A 503 25.43 -78.70 79.81
N ASP A 504 26.58 -78.07 80.07
CA ASP A 504 27.43 -78.34 81.23
C ASP A 504 26.67 -78.14 82.55
N LEU A 505 25.94 -77.03 82.68
CA LEU A 505 25.18 -76.74 83.90
C LEU A 505 24.04 -77.74 84.12
N THR A 506 23.42 -78.23 83.04
CA THR A 506 22.40 -79.28 83.10
C THR A 506 23.00 -80.59 83.60
N ALA A 507 24.17 -80.98 83.10
CA ALA A 507 24.89 -82.17 83.55
C ALA A 507 25.30 -82.06 85.04
N ASP A 508 25.80 -80.90 85.46
CA ASP A 508 26.11 -80.62 86.87
C ASP A 508 24.86 -80.75 87.76
N LEU A 509 23.70 -80.28 87.30
CA LEU A 509 22.46 -80.34 88.05
C LEU A 509 21.93 -81.77 88.18
N GLU A 510 22.05 -82.60 87.14
CA GLU A 510 21.78 -84.04 87.20
C GLU A 510 22.70 -84.76 88.19
N ALA A 511 24.00 -84.44 88.19
CA ALA A 511 24.95 -85.01 89.15
C ALA A 511 24.65 -84.61 90.59
N VAL A 512 24.17 -83.38 90.83
CA VAL A 512 23.71 -82.92 92.15
C VAL A 512 22.44 -83.66 92.58
N ALA A 513 21.51 -83.91 91.65
CA ALA A 513 20.30 -84.70 91.93
C ALA A 513 20.66 -86.13 92.35
N GLU A 514 21.55 -86.82 91.62
CA GLU A 514 22.00 -88.18 91.96
C GLU A 514 22.73 -88.25 93.32
N ARG A 515 23.55 -87.24 93.61
CA ARG A 515 24.18 -87.09 94.94
C ARG A 515 23.14 -86.91 96.04
N THR A 516 22.07 -86.16 95.78
CA THR A 516 20.99 -85.92 96.74
C THR A 516 20.21 -87.20 97.03
N ASP A 517 19.90 -87.99 96.00
CA ASP A 517 19.28 -89.31 96.15
C ASP A 517 20.17 -90.26 96.95
N THR A 518 21.47 -90.29 96.64
CA THR A 518 22.45 -91.09 97.38
C THR A 518 22.52 -90.68 98.87
N LEU A 519 22.43 -89.38 99.16
CA LEU A 519 22.39 -88.85 100.53
C LEU A 519 21.09 -89.22 101.24
N GLY A 520 19.96 -89.24 100.53
CA GLY A 520 18.68 -89.76 101.00
C GLY A 520 18.79 -91.21 101.45
N ASP A 521 19.35 -92.08 100.60
CA ASP A 521 19.58 -93.50 100.95
C ASP A 521 20.53 -93.66 102.15
N GLN A 522 21.55 -92.81 102.24
CA GLN A 522 22.46 -92.81 103.39
C GLN A 522 21.74 -92.39 104.68
N PHE A 523 20.85 -91.40 104.61
CA PHE A 523 20.07 -90.94 105.76
C PHE A 523 19.09 -92.02 106.26
N GLU A 524 18.42 -92.74 105.34
CA GLU A 524 17.58 -93.89 105.70
C GLU A 524 18.38 -94.99 106.40
N ARG A 525 19.57 -95.32 105.88
CA ARG A 525 20.48 -96.28 106.55
C ARG A 525 20.98 -95.79 107.91
N LEU A 526 21.25 -94.49 108.04
CA LEU A 526 21.66 -93.90 109.31
C LEU A 526 20.52 -93.94 110.33
N GLN A 527 19.29 -93.66 109.91
CA GLN A 527 18.09 -93.76 110.73
C GLN A 527 17.87 -95.19 111.23
N ALA A 528 18.02 -96.20 110.36
CA ALA A 528 17.99 -97.61 110.75
C ALA A 528 19.12 -97.99 111.73
N SER A 529 20.32 -97.43 111.53
CA SER A 529 21.45 -97.63 112.44
C SER A 529 21.20 -97.00 113.81
N VAL A 530 20.56 -95.82 113.86
CA VAL A 530 20.14 -95.16 115.10
C VAL A 530 19.06 -95.97 115.82
N GLU A 531 18.09 -96.55 115.10
CA GLU A 531 17.06 -97.44 115.66
C GLU A 531 17.70 -98.73 116.24
N THR A 532 18.72 -99.27 115.57
CA THR A 532 19.51 -100.40 116.07
C THR A 532 20.36 -100.01 117.30
N LEU A 533 20.83 -98.77 117.36
CA LEU A 533 21.57 -98.21 118.51
C LEU A 533 20.65 -97.97 119.72
N GLU A 534 19.40 -97.56 119.47
CA GLU A 534 18.35 -97.44 120.49
C GLU A 534 17.93 -98.82 121.05
N GLU A 535 17.96 -99.87 120.24
CA GLU A 535 17.68 -101.24 120.68
C GLU A 535 18.84 -101.89 121.47
N THR A 536 20.08 -101.47 121.21
CA THR A 536 21.29 -102.00 121.87
C THR A 536 21.69 -101.29 123.16
N THR A 537 21.01 -100.20 123.55
CA THR A 537 21.32 -99.43 124.77
C THR A 537 20.40 -99.79 125.95
N ALA A 538 20.29 -101.08 126.26
CA ALA A 538 19.74 -101.55 127.53
C ALA A 538 20.31 -102.93 127.94
N SER A 539 21.46 -102.94 128.63
CA SER A 539 21.71 -103.78 129.82
C SER A 539 23.19 -103.86 130.20
N ALA A 540 23.43 -103.48 131.45
CA ALA A 540 24.57 -103.65 132.35
C ALA A 540 25.31 -105.02 132.29
N THR A 541 26.06 -105.27 131.22
CA THR A 541 27.08 -106.34 131.12
C THR A 541 28.36 -105.87 130.41
N ALA A 542 28.73 -104.59 130.54
CA ALA A 542 29.99 -104.05 130.01
C ALA A 542 30.91 -103.49 131.12
N LEU A 543 30.78 -104.01 132.34
CA LEU A 543 31.84 -103.90 133.38
C LEU A 543 32.81 -105.10 133.33
N GLU A 544 32.62 -106.00 132.36
CA GLU A 544 33.65 -106.90 131.80
C GLU A 544 34.45 -106.19 130.69
N ALA A 545 33.94 -105.07 130.16
CA ALA A 545 34.57 -104.28 129.11
C ALA A 545 35.75 -103.43 129.61
N VAL A 546 36.04 -103.34 130.91
CA VAL A 546 37.30 -102.70 131.37
C VAL A 546 38.51 -103.64 131.15
N SER A 547 38.29 -104.94 130.98
CA SER A 547 39.31 -105.86 130.42
C SER A 547 39.33 -105.82 128.89
N GLU A 548 38.19 -105.50 128.26
CA GLU A 548 38.10 -105.21 126.84
C GLU A 548 38.77 -103.89 126.51
N THR A 549 38.76 -102.85 127.37
CA THR A 549 39.38 -101.53 127.14
C THR A 549 40.89 -101.60 126.89
N VAL A 550 41.55 -102.71 127.23
CA VAL A 550 42.96 -102.97 126.89
C VAL A 550 43.12 -103.62 125.50
N SER A 551 42.17 -104.46 125.06
CA SER A 551 42.02 -104.89 123.66
C SER A 551 41.37 -103.81 122.78
N GLU A 552 40.62 -102.89 123.37
CA GLU A 552 40.05 -101.67 122.80
C GLU A 552 41.13 -100.60 122.67
N LEU A 553 42.22 -100.65 123.47
CA LEU A 553 43.43 -99.84 123.25
C LEU A 553 44.30 -100.40 122.10
N GLU A 554 44.30 -101.73 121.89
CA GLU A 554 44.89 -102.35 120.68
C GLU A 554 44.00 -102.16 119.44
N ALA A 555 42.68 -102.05 119.59
CA ALA A 555 41.75 -101.62 118.54
C ALA A 555 41.69 -100.10 118.36
N GLU A 556 42.07 -99.28 119.36
CA GLU A 556 42.29 -97.84 119.22
C GLU A 556 43.57 -97.58 118.41
N LEU A 557 44.53 -98.50 118.38
CA LEU A 557 45.62 -98.49 117.40
C LEU A 557 45.09 -98.73 115.97
N ASP A 558 44.04 -99.55 115.83
CA ASP A 558 43.27 -99.71 114.58
C ASP A 558 42.40 -98.47 114.28
N THR A 559 42.02 -97.66 115.29
CA THR A 559 41.45 -96.32 115.08
C THR A 559 42.49 -95.29 114.68
N VAL A 560 43.78 -95.48 115.01
CA VAL A 560 44.88 -94.68 114.46
C VAL A 560 45.10 -95.03 112.98
N ASP A 561 44.94 -96.29 112.56
CA ASP A 561 44.90 -96.66 111.14
C ASP A 561 43.61 -96.15 110.45
N ARG A 562 42.46 -96.17 111.12
CA ARG A 562 41.21 -95.57 110.61
C ARG A 562 41.26 -94.04 110.55
N HIS A 563 41.98 -93.40 111.48
CA HIS A 563 42.34 -91.98 111.44
C HIS A 563 43.40 -91.72 110.38
N GLY A 564 44.33 -92.63 110.12
CA GLY A 564 45.24 -92.61 108.98
C GLY A 564 44.48 -92.60 107.65
N ILE A 565 43.53 -93.53 107.45
CA ILE A 565 42.65 -93.56 106.27
C ILE A 565 41.75 -92.31 106.20
N ARG A 566 41.28 -91.77 107.33
CA ARG A 566 40.47 -90.55 107.36
C ARG A 566 41.31 -89.28 107.13
N ILE A 567 42.57 -89.26 107.57
CA ILE A 567 43.55 -88.19 107.30
C ILE A 567 44.00 -88.26 105.85
N ASP A 568 44.21 -89.45 105.29
CA ASP A 568 44.49 -89.65 103.86
C ASP A 568 43.27 -89.29 103.01
N GLY A 569 42.06 -89.61 103.46
CA GLY A 569 40.83 -89.16 102.81
C GLY A 569 40.61 -87.65 102.90
N LEU A 570 41.00 -87.01 104.02
CA LEU A 570 40.98 -85.56 104.17
C LEU A 570 42.09 -84.89 103.37
N ALA A 571 43.28 -85.51 103.26
CA ALA A 571 44.38 -85.06 102.43
C ALA A 571 44.00 -85.13 100.96
N GLY A 572 43.40 -86.24 100.51
CA GLY A 572 42.86 -86.39 99.16
C GLY A 572 41.75 -85.36 98.86
N ARG A 573 40.86 -85.09 99.82
CA ARG A 573 39.85 -84.03 99.67
C ARG A 573 40.45 -82.61 99.64
N LEU A 574 41.50 -82.35 100.41
CA LEU A 574 42.23 -81.08 100.39
C LEU A 574 43.02 -80.91 99.08
N GLU A 575 43.57 -81.99 98.55
CA GLU A 575 44.26 -82.02 97.27
C GLU A 575 43.27 -81.81 96.11
N GLU A 576 42.10 -82.44 96.17
CA GLU A 576 40.98 -82.20 95.24
C GLU A 576 40.43 -80.77 95.36
N GLN A 577 40.32 -80.20 96.57
CA GLN A 577 39.98 -78.79 96.75
C GLN A 577 41.06 -77.85 96.24
N ALA A 578 42.34 -78.18 96.41
CA ALA A 578 43.45 -77.38 95.89
C ALA A 578 43.46 -77.37 94.35
N LEU A 579 43.17 -78.51 93.72
CA LEU A 579 42.99 -78.60 92.27
C LEU A 579 41.78 -77.80 91.79
N ARG A 580 40.64 -77.88 92.48
CA ARG A 580 39.47 -77.05 92.17
C ARG A 580 39.73 -75.55 92.32
N ILE A 581 40.45 -75.14 93.36
CA ILE A 581 40.83 -73.74 93.55
C ILE A 581 41.82 -73.29 92.46
N GLY A 582 42.74 -74.17 92.05
CA GLY A 582 43.61 -73.94 90.90
C GLY A 582 42.80 -73.72 89.62
N ASP A 583 41.89 -74.64 89.28
CA ASP A 583 41.02 -74.54 88.12
C ASP A 583 40.16 -73.27 88.13
N VAL A 584 39.59 -72.90 89.28
CA VAL A 584 38.86 -71.64 89.43
C VAL A 584 39.77 -70.41 89.26
N SER A 585 41.00 -70.45 89.77
CA SER A 585 41.97 -69.36 89.59
C SER A 585 42.39 -69.20 88.13
N ASP A 586 42.60 -70.31 87.43
CA ASP A 586 42.93 -70.32 86.01
C ASP A 586 41.75 -69.77 85.19
N ARG A 587 40.50 -70.16 85.52
CA ARG A 587 39.29 -69.59 84.91
C ARG A 587 39.14 -68.09 85.18
N PHE A 588 39.44 -67.61 86.38
CA PHE A 588 39.43 -66.17 86.68
C PHE A 588 40.50 -65.40 85.89
N THR A 589 41.66 -66.01 85.66
CA THR A 589 42.74 -65.40 84.88
C THR A 589 42.34 -65.30 83.41
N ALA A 590 41.81 -66.38 82.84
CA ALA A 590 41.29 -66.39 81.48
C ALA A 590 40.11 -65.40 81.28
N HIS A 591 39.29 -65.18 82.30
CA HIS A 591 38.23 -64.18 82.25
C HIS A 591 38.77 -62.73 82.30
N ALA A 592 39.82 -62.49 83.08
CA ALA A 592 40.47 -61.18 83.12
C ALA A 592 41.15 -60.85 81.79
N GLU A 593 41.86 -61.81 81.19
CA GLU A 593 42.48 -61.65 79.88
C GLU A 593 41.43 -61.35 78.79
N ARG A 594 40.31 -62.09 78.79
CA ARG A 594 39.20 -61.84 77.85
C ARG A 594 38.58 -60.45 78.04
N ALA A 595 38.43 -59.97 79.28
CA ALA A 595 37.88 -58.64 79.54
C ALA A 595 38.84 -57.51 79.15
N ASP A 596 40.16 -57.74 79.22
CA ASP A 596 41.16 -56.79 78.75
C ASP A 596 41.21 -56.76 77.20
N GLU A 597 41.05 -57.90 76.53
CA GLU A 597 40.89 -57.98 75.07
C GLU A 597 39.62 -57.26 74.59
N GLU A 598 38.48 -57.50 75.23
CA GLU A 598 37.19 -56.85 74.90
C GLU A 598 37.27 -55.33 75.11
N ARG A 599 37.99 -54.86 76.13
CA ARG A 599 38.25 -53.43 76.34
C ARG A 599 39.12 -52.82 75.26
N ALA A 600 40.18 -53.52 74.85
CA ALA A 600 41.06 -53.03 73.79
C ALA A 600 40.31 -52.95 72.46
N GLN A 601 39.41 -53.90 72.20
CA GLN A 601 38.54 -53.87 71.03
C GLN A 601 37.56 -52.68 71.09
N LEU A 602 36.85 -52.49 72.20
CA LEU A 602 35.96 -51.34 72.38
C LEU A 602 36.68 -49.98 72.27
N GLU A 603 37.94 -49.89 72.72
CA GLU A 603 38.75 -48.69 72.55
C GLU A 603 39.08 -48.43 71.08
N GLY A 604 39.42 -49.48 70.32
CA GLY A 604 39.61 -49.38 68.87
C GLY A 604 38.33 -49.03 68.11
N ASP A 605 37.20 -49.64 68.47
CA ASP A 605 35.90 -49.34 67.87
C ASP A 605 35.51 -47.88 68.12
N LEU A 606 35.74 -47.36 69.34
CA LEU A 606 35.48 -45.96 69.67
C LEU A 606 36.38 -45.00 68.90
N GLU A 607 37.66 -45.34 68.70
CA GLU A 607 38.59 -44.51 67.92
C GLU A 607 38.21 -44.48 66.44
N SER A 608 37.74 -45.61 65.89
CA SER A 608 37.20 -45.67 64.53
C SER A 608 35.92 -44.83 64.37
N ILE A 609 35.01 -44.89 65.34
CA ILE A 609 33.78 -44.08 65.32
C ILE A 609 34.11 -42.59 65.41
N ASP A 610 35.08 -42.21 66.24
CA ASP A 610 35.51 -40.81 66.39
C ASP A 610 36.09 -40.27 65.08
N SER A 611 36.93 -41.04 64.38
CA SER A 611 37.46 -40.62 63.08
C SER A 611 36.36 -40.48 62.02
N THR A 612 35.43 -41.44 61.95
CA THR A 612 34.33 -41.35 60.98
C THR A 612 33.45 -40.13 61.25
N LEU A 613 33.16 -39.82 62.52
CA LEU A 613 32.39 -38.64 62.88
C LEU A 613 33.13 -37.33 62.58
N GLU A 614 34.46 -37.29 62.73
CA GLU A 614 35.26 -36.12 62.33
C GLU A 614 35.20 -35.90 60.82
N ASP A 615 35.36 -36.97 60.03
CA ASP A 615 35.29 -36.91 58.57
C ASP A 615 33.88 -36.49 58.08
N GLU A 616 32.82 -37.07 58.65
CA GLU A 616 31.43 -36.68 58.35
C GLU A 616 31.16 -35.20 58.69
N LEU A 617 31.69 -34.71 59.81
CA LEU A 617 31.53 -33.31 60.20
C LEU A 617 32.26 -32.36 59.25
N GLU A 618 33.45 -32.73 58.76
CA GLU A 618 34.20 -31.93 57.78
C GLU A 618 33.49 -31.90 56.41
N ALA A 619 32.90 -33.02 56.00
CA ALA A 619 32.07 -33.08 54.79
C ALA A 619 30.82 -32.19 54.91
N VAL A 620 30.14 -32.22 56.06
CA VAL A 620 28.97 -31.35 56.32
C VAL A 620 29.37 -29.87 56.34
N ASP A 621 30.49 -29.51 56.94
CA ASP A 621 30.98 -28.12 56.96
C ASP A 621 31.27 -27.61 55.55
N SER A 622 31.94 -28.44 54.74
CA SER A 622 32.22 -28.14 53.33
C SER A 622 30.93 -27.97 52.52
N GLY A 623 29.94 -28.85 52.70
CA GLY A 623 28.64 -28.73 52.04
C GLY A 623 27.87 -27.47 52.47
N LEU A 624 28.00 -27.04 53.72
CA LEU A 624 27.41 -25.77 54.19
C LEU A 624 28.09 -24.55 53.58
N GLU A 625 29.41 -24.56 53.38
CA GLU A 625 30.13 -23.48 52.67
C GLU A 625 29.65 -23.37 51.21
N THR A 626 29.53 -24.49 50.49
CA THR A 626 29.00 -24.49 49.12
C THR A 626 27.56 -23.96 49.06
N ILE A 627 26.72 -24.32 50.02
CA ILE A 627 25.34 -23.79 50.09
C ILE A 627 25.35 -22.27 50.33
N ASP A 628 26.22 -21.76 51.19
CA ASP A 628 26.32 -20.32 51.47
C ASP A 628 26.77 -19.53 50.23
N GLU A 629 27.71 -20.07 49.46
CA GLU A 629 28.16 -19.51 48.18
C GLU A 629 27.00 -19.46 47.17
N ARG A 630 26.26 -20.56 46.99
CA ARG A 630 25.09 -20.62 46.09
C ARG A 630 23.97 -19.68 46.52
N VAL A 631 23.72 -19.54 47.83
CA VAL A 631 22.73 -18.59 48.35
C VAL A 631 23.15 -17.15 48.07
N THR A 632 24.45 -16.86 48.13
CA THR A 632 24.99 -15.54 47.81
C THR A 632 24.84 -15.24 46.32
N GLU A 633 25.15 -16.20 45.45
CA GLU A 633 24.98 -16.09 44.00
C GLU A 633 23.52 -15.87 43.61
N LEU A 634 22.60 -16.71 44.11
CA LEU A 634 21.15 -16.54 43.92
C LEU A 634 20.65 -15.17 44.40
N GLY A 635 21.28 -14.61 45.44
CA GLY A 635 20.98 -13.26 45.91
C GLY A 635 21.32 -12.18 44.88
N VAL A 636 22.46 -12.33 44.18
CA VAL A 636 22.89 -11.43 43.10
C VAL A 636 21.97 -11.56 41.90
N ASP A 637 21.64 -12.79 41.49
CA ASP A 637 20.76 -13.05 40.35
C ASP A 637 19.34 -12.51 40.60
N LEU A 638 18.84 -12.65 41.83
CA LEU A 638 17.55 -12.08 42.21
C LEU A 638 17.55 -10.55 42.15
N GLU A 639 18.66 -9.90 42.50
CA GLU A 639 18.80 -8.45 42.39
C GLU A 639 18.87 -8.02 40.91
N ALA A 640 19.60 -8.75 40.07
CA ALA A 640 19.68 -8.49 38.63
C ALA A 640 18.30 -8.64 37.94
N THR A 641 17.59 -9.73 38.23
CA THR A 641 16.23 -9.96 37.70
C THR A 641 15.24 -8.90 38.18
N THR A 642 15.37 -8.41 39.43
CA THR A 642 14.56 -7.29 39.92
C THR A 642 14.81 -6.01 39.12
N MET A 643 16.07 -5.69 38.81
CA MET A 643 16.40 -4.51 37.98
C MET A 643 15.87 -4.65 36.55
N ALA A 644 15.97 -5.85 35.96
CA ALA A 644 15.44 -6.12 34.62
C ALA A 644 13.91 -5.96 34.57
N LEU A 645 13.21 -6.37 35.64
CA LEU A 645 11.76 -6.19 35.75
C LEU A 645 11.36 -4.71 35.86
N GLU A 646 12.13 -3.91 36.60
CA GLU A 646 11.93 -2.45 36.69
C GLU A 646 12.12 -1.78 35.32
N ASP A 647 13.15 -2.16 34.54
CA ASP A 647 13.36 -1.66 33.18
C ASP A 647 12.22 -2.07 32.23
N ALA A 648 11.77 -3.32 32.31
CA ALA A 648 10.65 -3.81 31.53
C ALA A 648 9.35 -3.05 31.83
N GLU A 649 9.09 -2.70 33.10
CA GLU A 649 7.94 -1.87 33.49
C GLU A 649 8.02 -0.45 32.91
N GLU A 650 9.20 0.14 32.88
CA GLU A 650 9.43 1.45 32.25
C GLU A 650 9.20 1.39 30.73
N ARG A 651 9.73 0.35 30.06
CA ARG A 651 9.49 0.10 28.63
C ARG A 651 8.02 -0.11 28.32
N LEU A 652 7.30 -0.91 29.10
CA LEU A 652 5.86 -1.11 28.94
C LEU A 652 5.08 0.19 29.12
N THR A 653 5.47 1.03 30.08
CA THR A 653 4.86 2.35 30.29
C THR A 653 5.08 3.26 29.09
N SER A 654 6.30 3.24 28.52
CA SER A 654 6.63 3.97 27.29
C SER A 654 5.81 3.48 26.09
N THR A 655 5.75 2.16 25.86
CA THR A 655 4.96 1.54 24.80
C THR A 655 3.47 1.86 24.93
N ALA A 656 2.91 1.80 26.14
CA ALA A 656 1.53 2.21 26.38
C ALA A 656 1.30 3.68 26.01
N GLY A 657 2.26 4.55 26.27
CA GLY A 657 2.26 5.95 25.82
C GLY A 657 2.23 6.07 24.29
N HIS A 658 3.07 5.33 23.58
CA HIS A 658 3.08 5.31 22.12
C HIS A 658 1.76 4.79 21.53
N VAL A 659 1.18 3.73 22.09
CA VAL A 659 -0.13 3.21 21.66
C VAL A 659 -1.22 4.27 21.82
N THR A 660 -1.24 5.00 22.94
CA THR A 660 -2.20 6.10 23.11
C THR A 660 -2.00 7.25 22.10
N ALA A 661 -0.75 7.58 21.76
CA ALA A 661 -0.47 8.60 20.74
C ALA A 661 -0.94 8.14 19.35
N LEU A 662 -0.71 6.86 19.01
CA LEU A 662 -1.15 6.28 17.75
C LEU A 662 -2.68 6.25 17.63
N ASP A 663 -3.39 5.97 18.72
CA ASP A 663 -4.86 6.02 18.77
C ASP A 663 -5.38 7.44 18.52
N ASP A 664 -4.75 8.45 19.12
CA ASP A 664 -5.08 9.86 18.88
C ASP A 664 -4.83 10.27 17.40
N GLU A 665 -3.71 9.83 16.81
CA GLU A 665 -3.39 10.07 15.40
C GLU A 665 -4.39 9.37 14.46
N LEU A 666 -4.73 8.12 14.74
CA LEU A 666 -5.72 7.36 13.96
C LEU A 666 -7.10 8.01 14.03
N ALA A 667 -7.50 8.52 15.20
CA ALA A 667 -8.73 9.28 15.37
C ALA A 667 -8.73 10.55 14.50
N ALA A 668 -7.60 11.28 14.46
CA ALA A 668 -7.46 12.47 13.61
C ALA A 668 -7.54 12.14 12.11
N VAL A 669 -6.92 11.04 11.67
CA VAL A 669 -7.01 10.54 10.29
C VAL A 669 -8.46 10.18 9.94
N HIS A 670 -9.16 9.49 10.84
CA HIS A 670 -10.56 9.12 10.63
C HIS A 670 -11.47 10.36 10.51
N ASP A 671 -11.27 11.38 11.35
CA ASP A 671 -12.00 12.64 11.24
C ASP A 671 -11.72 13.36 9.91
N SER A 672 -10.47 13.35 9.43
CA SER A 672 -10.10 13.89 8.11
C SER A 672 -10.80 13.17 6.95
N PHE A 673 -10.84 11.83 6.98
CA PHE A 673 -11.57 11.04 5.98
C PHE A 673 -13.08 11.31 6.01
N ARG A 674 -13.65 11.46 7.20
CA ARG A 674 -15.06 11.81 7.39
C ARG A 674 -15.38 13.18 6.78
N ASP A 675 -14.55 14.18 7.04
CA ASP A 675 -14.71 15.53 6.49
C ASP A 675 -14.59 15.53 4.97
N ARG A 676 -13.62 14.80 4.41
CA ARG A 676 -13.43 14.67 2.96
C ARG A 676 -14.59 13.94 2.29
N THR A 677 -15.17 12.95 2.97
CA THR A 677 -16.38 12.26 2.50
C THR A 677 -17.57 13.23 2.46
N ALA A 678 -17.76 14.05 3.49
CA ALA A 678 -18.82 15.06 3.53
C ALA A 678 -18.66 16.15 2.45
N ASP A 679 -17.43 16.58 2.16
CA ASP A 679 -17.13 17.49 1.05
C ASP A 679 -17.50 16.86 -0.30
N LEU A 680 -17.11 15.60 -0.53
CA LEU A 680 -17.43 14.87 -1.76
C LEU A 680 -18.94 14.69 -1.95
N GLU A 681 -19.70 14.38 -0.89
CA GLU A 681 -21.16 14.32 -0.93
C GLU A 681 -21.76 15.68 -1.34
N THR A 682 -21.28 16.77 -0.76
CA THR A 682 -21.74 18.13 -1.08
C THR A 682 -21.45 18.51 -2.54
N ARG A 683 -20.26 18.17 -3.03
CA ARG A 683 -19.86 18.39 -4.42
C ARG A 683 -20.70 17.54 -5.39
N LEU A 684 -21.01 16.31 -5.02
CA LEU A 684 -21.86 15.42 -5.81
C LEU A 684 -23.30 15.94 -5.89
N GLU A 685 -23.86 16.42 -4.77
CA GLU A 685 -25.19 17.06 -4.74
C GLU A 685 -25.21 18.31 -5.65
N THR A 686 -24.19 19.17 -5.53
CA THR A 686 -24.05 20.35 -6.40
C THR A 686 -23.97 19.95 -7.88
N THR A 687 -23.19 18.92 -8.19
CA THR A 687 -23.05 18.41 -9.56
C THR A 687 -24.39 17.89 -10.08
N GLN A 688 -25.14 17.13 -9.28
CA GLN A 688 -26.47 16.65 -9.64
C GLN A 688 -27.45 17.80 -9.89
N GLU A 689 -27.42 18.86 -9.07
CA GLU A 689 -28.23 20.06 -9.30
C GLU A 689 -27.87 20.73 -10.63
N THR A 690 -26.56 20.87 -10.94
CA THR A 690 -26.14 21.45 -12.23
C THR A 690 -26.59 20.60 -13.42
N VAL A 691 -26.50 19.27 -13.31
CA VAL A 691 -26.97 18.35 -14.35
C VAL A 691 -28.48 18.51 -14.53
N GLY A 692 -29.27 18.53 -13.45
CA GLY A 692 -30.71 18.76 -13.53
C GLY A 692 -31.09 20.13 -14.12
N GLY A 693 -30.30 21.17 -13.85
CA GLY A 693 -30.43 22.48 -14.47
C GLY A 693 -30.13 22.47 -15.97
N LEU A 694 -29.09 21.76 -16.39
CA LEU A 694 -28.75 21.55 -17.79
C LEU A 694 -29.81 20.73 -18.52
N GLU A 695 -30.33 19.67 -17.90
CA GLU A 695 -31.44 18.87 -18.43
C GLU A 695 -32.69 19.72 -18.61
N THR A 696 -33.03 20.58 -17.64
CA THR A 696 -34.16 21.51 -17.75
C THR A 696 -33.93 22.51 -18.88
N THR A 697 -32.72 23.04 -19.02
CA THR A 697 -32.34 23.97 -20.08
C THR A 697 -32.37 23.31 -21.47
N ALA A 698 -32.00 22.04 -21.56
CA ALA A 698 -32.06 21.24 -22.77
C ALA A 698 -33.50 20.81 -23.11
N ALA A 699 -34.34 20.60 -22.09
CA ALA A 699 -35.75 20.24 -22.23
C ALA A 699 -36.69 21.45 -22.47
N ASP A 700 -36.16 22.68 -22.42
CA ASP A 700 -36.92 23.91 -22.65
C ASP A 700 -37.38 24.02 -24.12
N SER A 701 -38.50 23.37 -24.40
CA SER A 701 -39.14 23.33 -25.73
C SER A 701 -39.48 24.73 -26.23
N ASP A 702 -39.71 25.70 -25.33
CA ASP A 702 -40.02 27.06 -25.74
C ASP A 702 -38.81 27.74 -26.41
N ARG A 703 -37.58 27.41 -26.02
CA ARG A 703 -36.36 27.89 -26.70
C ARG A 703 -36.16 27.25 -28.06
N VAL A 704 -36.43 25.95 -28.18
CA VAL A 704 -36.41 25.26 -29.49
C VAL A 704 -37.45 25.86 -30.41
N THR A 705 -38.68 26.07 -29.91
CA THR A 705 -39.75 26.75 -30.66
C THR A 705 -39.41 28.20 -31.00
N ALA A 706 -38.69 28.92 -30.13
CA ALA A 706 -38.23 30.28 -30.44
C ALA A 706 -37.19 30.29 -31.56
N ILE A 707 -36.23 29.36 -31.55
CA ILE A 707 -35.23 29.20 -32.62
C ILE A 707 -35.90 28.78 -33.93
N GLU A 708 -36.87 27.88 -33.89
CA GLU A 708 -37.69 27.50 -35.05
C GLU A 708 -38.46 28.69 -35.62
N ALA A 709 -38.99 29.57 -34.76
CA ALA A 709 -39.67 30.79 -35.19
C ALA A 709 -38.69 31.83 -35.81
N GLU A 710 -37.49 31.96 -35.26
CA GLU A 710 -36.43 32.79 -35.84
C GLU A 710 -35.98 32.26 -37.20
N LEU A 711 -35.81 30.93 -37.35
CA LEU A 711 -35.50 30.29 -38.62
C LEU A 711 -36.59 30.53 -39.68
N ALA A 712 -37.87 30.38 -39.30
CA ALA A 712 -38.98 30.65 -40.21
C ALA A 712 -39.03 32.13 -40.64
N THR A 713 -38.65 33.04 -39.73
CA THR A 713 -38.52 34.48 -40.05
C THR A 713 -37.37 34.71 -41.04
N LEU A 714 -36.22 34.11 -40.79
CA LEU A 714 -35.03 34.21 -41.65
C LEU A 714 -35.28 33.62 -43.05
N GLU A 715 -36.03 32.52 -43.13
CA GLU A 715 -36.45 31.90 -44.40
C GLU A 715 -37.35 32.85 -45.19
N THR A 716 -38.27 33.54 -44.51
CA THR A 716 -39.11 34.57 -45.14
C THR A 716 -38.27 35.74 -45.65
N GLU A 717 -37.29 36.20 -44.86
CA GLU A 717 -36.36 37.26 -45.29
C GLU A 717 -35.50 36.84 -46.48
N LEU A 718 -35.09 35.57 -46.55
CA LEU A 718 -34.34 35.00 -47.67
C LEU A 718 -35.19 34.95 -48.95
N ASP A 719 -36.47 34.59 -48.83
CA ASP A 719 -37.43 34.58 -49.93
C ASP A 719 -37.68 36.01 -50.44
N ASP A 720 -37.86 36.98 -49.54
CA ASP A 720 -37.98 38.39 -49.88
C ASP A 720 -36.70 38.92 -50.55
N LEU A 721 -35.52 38.54 -50.05
CA LEU A 721 -34.25 38.89 -50.67
C LEU A 721 -34.11 38.25 -52.05
N THR A 722 -34.54 37.00 -52.23
CA THR A 722 -34.55 36.30 -53.51
C THR A 722 -35.50 36.97 -54.52
N GLN A 723 -36.67 37.41 -54.07
CA GLN A 723 -37.58 38.23 -54.87
C GLN A 723 -36.95 39.58 -55.22
N THR A 724 -36.24 40.20 -54.29
CA THR A 724 -35.52 41.46 -54.51
C THR A 724 -34.40 41.28 -55.53
N VAL A 725 -33.61 40.21 -55.44
CA VAL A 725 -32.58 39.86 -56.42
C VAL A 725 -33.19 39.57 -57.79
N SER A 726 -34.33 38.89 -57.83
CA SER A 726 -35.06 38.63 -59.08
C SER A 726 -35.58 39.93 -59.71
N ALA A 727 -36.13 40.85 -58.90
CA ALA A 727 -36.54 42.16 -59.36
C ALA A 727 -35.34 42.99 -59.83
N VAL A 728 -34.20 42.94 -59.13
CA VAL A 728 -32.95 43.58 -59.56
C VAL A 728 -32.49 42.97 -60.88
N SER A 729 -32.53 41.65 -61.03
CA SER A 729 -32.20 40.97 -62.29
C SER A 729 -33.13 41.41 -63.43
N GLU A 730 -34.43 41.57 -63.18
CA GLU A 730 -35.38 42.10 -64.16
C GLU A 730 -35.11 43.57 -64.48
N THR A 731 -34.70 44.39 -63.50
CA THR A 731 -34.25 45.76 -63.76
C THR A 731 -32.93 45.81 -64.53
N VAL A 732 -32.02 44.87 -64.32
CA VAL A 732 -30.77 44.74 -65.09
C VAL A 732 -31.09 44.30 -66.52
N ALA A 733 -31.98 43.34 -66.72
CA ALA A 733 -32.47 42.96 -68.05
C ALA A 733 -33.20 44.12 -68.74
N GLY A 734 -33.99 44.90 -68.00
CA GLY A 734 -34.62 46.12 -68.49
C GLY A 734 -33.64 47.27 -68.76
N LEU A 735 -32.51 47.34 -68.04
CA LEU A 735 -31.41 48.27 -68.32
C LEU A 735 -30.60 47.82 -69.54
N GLU A 736 -30.42 46.51 -69.73
CA GLU A 736 -29.84 45.93 -70.94
C GLU A 736 -30.74 46.21 -72.17
N GLU A 737 -32.07 46.09 -72.04
CA GLU A 737 -33.05 46.45 -73.08
C GLU A 737 -33.19 47.97 -73.29
N ARG A 738 -32.83 48.78 -72.28
CA ARG A 738 -32.70 50.25 -72.37
C ARG A 738 -31.30 50.72 -72.75
N THR A 739 -30.39 49.80 -73.07
CA THR A 739 -29.18 50.15 -73.82
C THR A 739 -29.65 50.63 -75.17
N ALA A 740 -29.46 51.93 -75.39
CA ALA A 740 -30.10 52.69 -76.44
C ALA A 740 -29.91 52.02 -77.82
N PRO A 741 -30.94 51.95 -78.70
CA PRO A 741 -30.74 51.45 -80.06
C PRO A 741 -29.66 52.30 -80.72
N ALA A 742 -28.80 51.68 -81.53
CA ALA A 742 -27.66 52.33 -82.18
C ALA A 742 -27.99 53.69 -82.84
N GLU A 743 -29.24 53.90 -83.28
CA GLU A 743 -29.75 55.17 -83.81
C GLU A 743 -29.69 56.36 -82.83
N THR A 744 -29.75 56.13 -81.51
CA THR A 744 -29.66 57.19 -80.49
C THR A 744 -28.23 57.53 -80.10
N VAL A 745 -27.30 56.58 -80.25
CA VAL A 745 -25.86 56.83 -80.12
C VAL A 745 -25.35 57.55 -81.37
N ASP A 746 -25.86 57.22 -82.56
CA ASP A 746 -25.62 57.98 -83.79
C ASP A 746 -26.25 59.38 -83.73
N ALA A 747 -27.45 59.53 -83.14
CA ALA A 747 -28.07 60.84 -82.91
C ALA A 747 -27.27 61.68 -81.91
N LEU A 748 -26.77 61.07 -80.82
CA LEU A 748 -25.96 61.78 -79.83
C LEU A 748 -24.55 62.09 -80.38
N ALA A 749 -24.00 61.26 -81.27
CA ALA A 749 -22.77 61.56 -82.01
C ALA A 749 -22.99 62.71 -83.00
N ALA A 750 -24.12 62.74 -83.71
CA ALA A 750 -24.49 63.87 -84.57
C ALA A 750 -24.74 65.16 -83.77
N ASP A 751 -25.36 65.07 -82.58
CA ASP A 751 -25.52 66.20 -81.67
C ASP A 751 -24.15 66.65 -81.11
N LEU A 752 -23.23 65.73 -80.83
CA LEU A 752 -21.88 66.06 -80.37
C LEU A 752 -21.03 66.71 -81.48
N ASP A 753 -21.14 66.23 -82.72
CA ASP A 753 -20.53 66.87 -83.89
C ASP A 753 -21.15 68.26 -84.13
N ALA A 754 -22.47 68.40 -84.01
CA ALA A 754 -23.14 69.71 -84.12
C ALA A 754 -22.76 70.67 -82.99
N ILE A 755 -22.57 70.18 -81.76
CA ILE A 755 -22.05 70.97 -80.64
C ILE A 755 -20.58 71.32 -80.88
N SER A 756 -19.78 70.42 -81.44
CA SER A 756 -18.38 70.68 -81.80
C SER A 756 -18.29 71.76 -82.87
N ASP A 757 -19.11 71.67 -83.92
CA ASP A 757 -19.23 72.70 -84.95
C ASP A 757 -19.73 74.03 -84.36
N ASP A 758 -20.71 74.02 -83.44
CA ASP A 758 -21.12 75.25 -82.71
C ASP A 758 -19.98 75.81 -81.85
N LEU A 759 -19.20 74.96 -81.20
CA LEU A 759 -18.04 75.38 -80.40
C LEU A 759 -16.96 75.99 -81.28
N ASP A 760 -16.68 75.40 -82.44
CA ASP A 760 -15.72 75.92 -83.42
C ASP A 760 -16.20 77.24 -84.02
N ASN A 761 -17.48 77.36 -84.38
CA ASN A 761 -18.07 78.62 -84.83
C ASN A 761 -18.06 79.69 -83.71
N ARG A 762 -18.26 79.28 -82.46
CA ARG A 762 -18.15 80.20 -81.31
C ARG A 762 -16.72 80.58 -81.01
N LEU A 763 -15.75 79.69 -81.23
CA LEU A 763 -14.33 79.99 -81.12
C LEU A 763 -13.90 80.93 -82.25
N GLU A 764 -14.34 80.71 -83.48
CA GLU A 764 -14.12 81.63 -84.61
C GLU A 764 -14.78 82.99 -84.34
N SER A 765 -15.99 83.01 -83.78
CA SER A 765 -16.63 84.26 -83.32
C SER A 765 -15.88 84.93 -82.16
N VAL A 766 -15.27 84.17 -81.27
CA VAL A 766 -14.42 84.71 -80.19
C VAL A 766 -13.11 85.24 -80.76
N ASP A 767 -12.50 84.59 -81.73
CA ASP A 767 -11.31 85.05 -82.43
C ASP A 767 -11.60 86.32 -83.25
N ASP A 768 -12.69 86.37 -84.01
CA ASP A 768 -13.17 87.59 -84.68
C ASP A 768 -13.40 88.73 -83.68
N ARG A 769 -13.91 88.41 -82.48
CA ARG A 769 -14.09 89.40 -81.42
C ARG A 769 -12.76 89.83 -80.80
N ILE A 770 -11.80 88.94 -80.65
CA ILE A 770 -10.45 89.26 -80.19
C ILE A 770 -9.75 90.13 -81.23
N GLU A 771 -9.87 89.83 -82.53
CA GLU A 771 -9.33 90.63 -83.62
C GLU A 771 -10.02 92.01 -83.68
N ALA A 772 -11.34 92.08 -83.51
CA ALA A 772 -12.07 93.34 -83.40
C ALA A 772 -11.69 94.15 -82.15
N ILE A 773 -11.41 93.50 -81.01
CA ILE A 773 -10.92 94.16 -79.79
C ILE A 773 -9.49 94.65 -80.01
N THR A 774 -8.64 93.89 -80.70
CA THR A 774 -7.27 94.26 -81.05
C THR A 774 -7.27 95.46 -81.99
N GLY A 775 -8.12 95.46 -83.04
CA GLY A 775 -8.31 96.63 -83.91
C GLY A 775 -8.88 97.85 -83.19
N LYS A 776 -9.77 97.66 -82.19
CA LYS A 776 -10.21 98.76 -81.31
C LYS A 776 -9.10 99.26 -80.39
N HIS A 777 -8.21 98.39 -79.94
CA HIS A 777 -7.07 98.76 -79.11
C HIS A 777 -6.04 99.57 -79.93
N ASP A 778 -5.74 99.15 -81.15
CA ASP A 778 -4.90 99.91 -82.08
C ASP A 778 -5.55 101.25 -82.44
N GLY A 779 -6.87 101.26 -82.70
CA GLY A 779 -7.64 102.48 -82.90
C GLY A 779 -7.69 103.39 -81.67
N LEU A 780 -7.59 102.86 -80.44
CA LEU A 780 -7.42 103.65 -79.22
C LEU A 780 -6.00 104.20 -79.10
N GLY A 781 -4.98 103.48 -79.57
CA GLY A 781 -3.61 103.96 -79.73
C GLY A 781 -3.55 105.18 -80.65
N ASP A 782 -4.08 105.08 -81.86
CA ASP A 782 -4.18 106.19 -82.83
C ASP A 782 -4.98 107.39 -82.28
N ARG A 783 -5.94 107.12 -81.41
CA ARG A 783 -6.81 108.15 -80.81
C ARG A 783 -6.15 108.83 -79.61
N ALA A 784 -5.29 108.13 -78.89
CA ALA A 784 -4.42 108.71 -77.87
C ALA A 784 -3.37 109.64 -78.52
N GLU A 785 -2.77 109.24 -79.63
CA GLU A 785 -1.82 110.08 -80.38
C GLU A 785 -2.50 111.35 -80.93
N ARG A 786 -3.71 111.23 -81.51
CA ARG A 786 -4.51 112.42 -81.89
C ARG A 786 -4.95 113.30 -80.71
N LEU A 787 -5.13 112.73 -79.52
CA LEU A 787 -5.44 113.49 -78.31
C LEU A 787 -4.21 114.26 -77.81
N ASP A 788 -3.01 113.72 -77.98
CA ASP A 788 -1.76 114.39 -77.64
C ASP A 788 -1.51 115.60 -78.58
N ASP A 789 -1.74 115.42 -79.89
CA ASP A 789 -1.72 116.50 -80.88
C ASP A 789 -2.77 117.59 -80.55
N ARG A 790 -4.00 117.19 -80.21
CA ARG A 790 -5.06 118.14 -79.81
C ARG A 790 -4.75 118.87 -78.50
N THR A 791 -4.07 118.21 -77.58
CA THR A 791 -3.69 118.84 -76.30
C THR A 791 -2.61 119.88 -76.54
N SER A 792 -1.68 119.60 -77.47
CA SER A 792 -0.69 120.57 -77.93
C SER A 792 -1.33 121.76 -78.66
N ASP A 793 -2.34 121.53 -79.51
CA ASP A 793 -3.09 122.60 -80.18
C ASP A 793 -3.94 123.45 -79.20
N HIS A 794 -4.57 122.80 -78.21
CA HIS A 794 -5.29 123.51 -77.13
C HIS A 794 -4.36 124.35 -76.25
N ALA A 795 -3.13 123.90 -75.99
CA ALA A 795 -2.14 124.69 -75.26
C ALA A 795 -1.79 125.98 -76.01
N ASN A 796 -1.52 125.89 -77.32
CA ASN A 796 -1.27 127.06 -78.16
C ASN A 796 -2.48 128.00 -78.24
N ARG A 797 -3.70 127.45 -78.30
CA ARG A 797 -4.94 128.23 -78.39
C ARG A 797 -5.29 128.94 -77.09
N LEU A 798 -4.97 128.36 -75.92
CA LEU A 798 -5.13 129.01 -74.63
C LEU A 798 -4.15 130.17 -74.46
N GLU A 799 -2.94 130.07 -75.00
CA GLU A 799 -1.97 131.17 -75.00
C GLU A 799 -2.48 132.35 -75.83
N ALA A 800 -3.05 132.09 -77.01
CA ALA A 800 -3.70 133.12 -77.83
C ALA A 800 -4.97 133.73 -77.18
N GLN A 801 -5.78 132.92 -76.48
CA GLN A 801 -6.95 133.44 -75.75
C GLN A 801 -6.56 134.32 -74.56
N ARG A 802 -5.45 134.03 -73.89
CA ARG A 802 -4.92 134.87 -72.82
C ARG A 802 -4.56 136.27 -73.32
N GLU A 803 -3.95 136.34 -74.51
CA GLU A 803 -3.58 137.62 -75.13
C GLU A 803 -4.82 138.44 -75.56
N THR A 804 -5.89 137.76 -75.97
CA THR A 804 -7.17 138.41 -76.33
C THR A 804 -7.93 138.92 -75.09
N ILE A 805 -7.89 138.19 -73.97
CA ILE A 805 -8.53 138.62 -72.71
C ILE A 805 -7.84 139.87 -72.14
N ASP A 806 -6.51 139.94 -72.20
CA ASP A 806 -5.75 141.13 -71.81
C ASP A 806 -6.13 142.37 -72.65
N ASP A 807 -6.49 142.20 -73.92
CA ASP A 807 -6.99 143.29 -74.78
C ASP A 807 -8.42 143.71 -74.43
N GLN A 808 -9.29 142.74 -74.10
CA GLN A 808 -10.66 143.03 -73.68
C GLN A 808 -10.74 143.74 -72.32
N GLU A 809 -9.85 143.45 -71.37
CA GLU A 809 -9.77 144.18 -70.10
C GLU A 809 -9.45 145.67 -70.30
N ARG A 810 -8.52 146.00 -71.21
CA ARG A 810 -8.21 147.41 -71.52
C ARG A 810 -9.39 148.16 -72.16
N ARG A 811 -10.17 147.47 -72.99
CA ARG A 811 -11.38 148.04 -73.62
C ARG A 811 -12.50 148.27 -72.61
N LEU A 812 -12.70 147.37 -71.65
CA LEU A 812 -13.71 147.53 -70.60
C LEU A 812 -13.41 148.69 -69.65
N GLU A 813 -12.14 148.94 -69.34
CA GLU A 813 -11.72 150.07 -68.51
C GLU A 813 -11.99 151.42 -69.22
N THR A 814 -11.87 151.45 -70.55
CA THR A 814 -12.24 152.62 -71.37
C THR A 814 -13.75 152.87 -71.36
N VAL A 815 -14.56 151.82 -71.55
CA VAL A 815 -16.03 151.93 -71.57
C VAL A 815 -16.61 152.35 -70.21
N LEU A 816 -16.05 151.88 -69.10
CA LEU A 816 -16.48 152.30 -67.77
C LEU A 816 -16.24 153.79 -67.52
N THR A 817 -15.19 154.36 -68.12
CA THR A 817 -14.91 155.80 -68.05
C THR A 817 -15.95 156.62 -68.82
N GLU A 818 -16.38 156.15 -70.00
CA GLU A 818 -17.43 156.81 -70.80
C GLU A 818 -18.83 156.74 -70.15
N VAL A 819 -19.14 155.67 -69.43
CA VAL A 819 -20.43 155.53 -68.72
C VAL A 819 -20.52 156.48 -67.54
N ASP A 820 -19.41 156.76 -66.84
CA ASP A 820 -19.39 157.70 -65.71
C ASP A 820 -19.57 159.17 -66.18
N ASP A 821 -19.05 159.50 -67.37
CA ASP A 821 -19.28 160.81 -68.01
C ASP A 821 -20.73 160.98 -68.53
N LEU A 822 -21.35 159.91 -69.06
CA LEU A 822 -22.75 159.91 -69.48
C LEU A 822 -23.72 160.11 -68.32
N ARG A 823 -23.40 159.56 -67.14
CA ARG A 823 -24.20 159.75 -65.94
C ARG A 823 -24.22 161.20 -65.49
N LYS A 824 -23.11 161.92 -65.63
CA LYS A 824 -22.96 163.35 -65.29
C LYS A 824 -23.74 164.28 -66.22
N LEU A 825 -23.88 163.94 -67.50
CA LEU A 825 -24.66 164.76 -68.45
C LEU A 825 -26.18 164.62 -68.27
N LEU A 826 -26.63 163.50 -67.72
CA LEU A 826 -28.03 163.29 -67.33
C LEU A 826 -28.41 164.06 -66.06
N GLU A 827 -27.44 164.69 -65.40
CA GLU A 827 -27.61 165.47 -64.18
C GLU A 827 -28.18 166.90 -64.44
N ASP A 828 -28.25 167.42 -65.67
CA ASP A 828 -28.32 168.90 -65.83
C ASP A 828 -29.29 169.52 -66.86
N GLY A 829 -30.35 168.86 -67.34
CA GLY A 829 -31.20 169.48 -68.39
C GLY A 829 -32.64 169.00 -68.54
N ALA A 830 -33.52 169.43 -67.64
CA ALA A 830 -34.99 169.35 -67.79
C ALA A 830 -35.65 170.74 -67.97
N ASP A 831 -34.97 171.72 -68.56
CA ASP A 831 -35.52 173.09 -68.73
C ASP A 831 -35.08 173.86 -69.98
N GLU A 832 -34.53 173.21 -71.03
CA GLU A 832 -34.25 173.91 -72.29
C GLU A 832 -34.91 173.24 -73.51
N PRO A 833 -35.42 174.05 -74.45
CA PRO A 833 -36.26 173.58 -75.54
C PRO A 833 -35.50 172.65 -76.49
N VAL A 834 -36.24 171.65 -76.96
CA VAL A 834 -35.88 170.53 -77.85
C VAL A 834 -35.02 170.91 -79.07
N GLU A 835 -35.01 172.17 -79.46
CA GLU A 835 -34.25 172.70 -80.59
C GLU A 835 -32.72 172.69 -80.33
N THR A 836 -32.27 172.88 -79.09
CA THR A 836 -30.84 172.80 -78.74
C THR A 836 -30.37 171.36 -78.61
N GLN A 837 -31.22 170.46 -78.10
CA GLN A 837 -30.95 169.02 -78.01
C GLN A 837 -30.73 168.38 -79.39
N LEU A 838 -31.47 168.84 -80.41
CA LEU A 838 -31.29 168.39 -81.79
C LEU A 838 -29.90 168.73 -82.34
N SER A 839 -29.37 169.93 -82.08
CA SER A 839 -28.08 170.36 -82.65
C SER A 839 -26.88 169.58 -82.08
N THR A 840 -26.94 169.22 -80.79
CA THR A 840 -25.89 168.41 -80.16
C THR A 840 -26.02 166.93 -80.53
N LEU A 841 -27.26 166.45 -80.72
CA LEU A 841 -27.50 165.09 -81.24
C LEU A 841 -27.01 164.96 -82.69
N GLU A 842 -27.24 165.97 -83.53
CA GLU A 842 -26.80 166.02 -84.93
C GLU A 842 -25.26 165.97 -85.03
N THR A 843 -24.56 166.71 -84.17
CA THR A 843 -23.09 166.66 -84.11
C THR A 843 -22.55 165.30 -83.62
N ARG A 844 -23.30 164.59 -82.75
CA ARG A 844 -22.93 163.23 -82.30
C ARG A 844 -23.35 162.14 -83.28
N VAL A 845 -24.38 162.37 -84.11
CA VAL A 845 -24.74 161.48 -85.22
C VAL A 845 -23.68 161.54 -86.30
N ASP A 846 -23.16 162.72 -86.67
CA ASP A 846 -22.06 162.84 -87.64
C ASP A 846 -20.78 162.10 -87.19
N ALA A 847 -20.48 162.12 -85.88
CA ALA A 847 -19.34 161.39 -85.32
C ALA A 847 -19.58 159.86 -85.30
N ILE A 848 -20.81 159.40 -85.07
CA ILE A 848 -21.18 157.98 -85.16
C ILE A 848 -21.19 157.52 -86.62
N GLU A 849 -21.60 158.36 -87.57
CA GLU A 849 -21.64 158.04 -89.00
C GLU A 849 -20.23 157.85 -89.57
N SER A 850 -19.26 158.67 -89.13
CA SER A 850 -17.83 158.47 -89.46
C SER A 850 -17.24 157.18 -88.83
N GLY A 851 -17.74 156.75 -87.67
CA GLY A 851 -17.36 155.48 -87.05
C GLY A 851 -18.00 154.25 -87.70
N LEU A 852 -19.16 154.42 -88.35
CA LEU A 852 -19.90 153.34 -89.00
C LEU A 852 -19.41 153.04 -90.42
N GLU A 853 -18.92 154.05 -91.16
CA GLU A 853 -18.35 153.84 -92.50
C GLU A 853 -17.05 153.01 -92.45
N THR A 854 -16.22 153.19 -91.42
CA THR A 854 -14.97 152.42 -91.29
C THR A 854 -15.21 150.95 -90.92
N ASN A 855 -16.24 150.66 -90.11
CA ASN A 855 -16.53 149.30 -89.64
C ASN A 855 -17.28 148.45 -90.68
N ARG A 856 -17.97 149.10 -91.62
CA ARG A 856 -18.76 148.44 -92.66
C ARG A 856 -17.91 147.93 -93.82
N ASP A 857 -16.81 148.61 -94.14
CA ASP A 857 -15.89 148.17 -95.19
C ASP A 857 -15.04 146.96 -94.75
N ASP A 858 -14.64 146.88 -93.47
CA ASP A 858 -13.88 145.75 -92.92
C ASP A 858 -14.74 144.48 -92.72
N GLU A 859 -16.01 144.60 -92.29
CA GLU A 859 -16.92 143.45 -92.15
C GLU A 859 -17.37 142.88 -93.51
N LEU A 860 -17.49 143.70 -94.55
CA LEU A 860 -17.86 143.21 -95.89
C LEU A 860 -16.77 142.35 -96.53
N GLU A 861 -15.49 142.68 -96.33
CA GLU A 861 -14.37 141.92 -96.88
C GLU A 861 -14.22 140.54 -96.20
N ALA A 862 -14.47 140.46 -94.89
CA ALA A 862 -14.47 139.21 -94.14
C ALA A 862 -15.66 138.30 -94.51
N ILE A 863 -16.86 138.85 -94.69
CA ILE A 863 -18.06 138.10 -95.10
C ILE A 863 -17.93 137.61 -96.55
N GLN A 864 -17.28 138.39 -97.44
CA GLN A 864 -17.05 137.98 -98.82
C GLN A 864 -16.13 136.74 -98.89
N THR A 865 -15.10 136.69 -98.04
CA THR A 865 -14.22 135.50 -97.90
C THR A 865 -14.97 134.28 -97.32
N ALA A 866 -15.87 134.50 -96.36
CA ALA A 866 -16.69 133.46 -95.77
C ALA A 866 -17.74 132.89 -96.76
N LEU A 867 -18.25 133.71 -97.69
CA LEU A 867 -19.23 133.29 -98.70
C LEU A 867 -18.59 132.44 -99.82
N GLU A 868 -17.40 132.81 -100.31
CA GLU A 868 -16.70 132.06 -101.37
C GLU A 868 -16.36 130.63 -100.93
N THR A 869 -15.94 130.44 -99.69
CA THR A 869 -15.56 129.10 -99.20
C THR A 869 -16.77 128.22 -98.90
N LEU A 870 -17.90 128.82 -98.48
CA LEU A 870 -19.17 128.10 -98.30
C LEU A 870 -19.73 127.63 -99.65
N GLN A 871 -19.51 128.41 -100.71
CA GLN A 871 -19.86 128.05 -102.09
C GLN A 871 -19.01 126.87 -102.61
N ASP A 872 -17.70 126.86 -102.31
CA ASP A 872 -16.80 125.74 -102.64
C ASP A 872 -17.15 124.45 -101.86
N ARG A 873 -17.62 124.60 -100.61
CA ARG A 873 -18.05 123.47 -99.78
C ARG A 873 -19.41 122.91 -100.19
N MET A 874 -20.31 123.73 -100.75
CA MET A 874 -21.58 123.26 -101.31
C MET A 874 -21.37 122.55 -102.66
N GLN A 875 -20.49 123.04 -103.54
CA GLN A 875 -20.15 122.33 -104.78
C GLN A 875 -19.51 120.95 -104.51
N ARG A 876 -18.71 120.81 -103.46
CA ARG A 876 -18.19 119.49 -103.05
C ARG A 876 -19.26 118.56 -102.48
N ARG A 877 -20.35 119.09 -101.92
CA ARG A 877 -21.46 118.28 -101.37
C ARG A 877 -22.42 117.78 -102.45
N GLU A 878 -22.52 118.50 -103.57
CA GLU A 878 -23.37 118.14 -104.71
C GLU A 878 -22.75 117.03 -105.60
N GLN A 879 -21.44 116.75 -105.48
CA GLN A 879 -20.80 115.59 -106.11
C GLN A 879 -20.95 114.27 -105.34
N THR A 880 -21.54 114.28 -104.14
CA THR A 880 -21.77 113.07 -103.33
C THR A 880 -23.26 112.69 -103.22
N ALA A 881 -24.09 113.23 -104.11
CA ALA A 881 -25.51 112.92 -104.27
C ALA A 881 -25.80 112.32 -105.66
N THR A 882 -25.18 111.18 -105.97
CA THR A 882 -25.64 110.21 -106.98
C THR A 882 -25.12 108.82 -106.61
N ASP A 883 -25.80 108.16 -105.67
CA ASP A 883 -26.11 106.72 -105.74
C ASP A 883 -27.26 106.42 -104.75
N GLU A 884 -28.39 107.09 -104.98
CA GLU A 884 -29.71 106.55 -104.64
C GLU A 884 -30.31 106.06 -105.95
N THR A 885 -30.66 104.78 -106.05
CA THR A 885 -32.05 104.31 -106.23
C THR A 885 -32.11 102.87 -106.77
N GLN A 886 -32.58 101.95 -105.93
CA GLN A 886 -33.69 101.03 -106.22
C GLN A 886 -33.97 100.21 -104.96
N ALA A 887 -35.19 100.02 -104.47
CA ALA A 887 -36.47 100.68 -104.68
C ALA A 887 -37.36 100.21 -103.50
N VAL A 888 -38.22 101.09 -103.04
CA VAL A 888 -39.22 100.85 -102.00
C VAL A 888 -40.53 100.39 -102.67
N VAL A 889 -41.35 99.64 -101.91
CA VAL A 889 -42.83 99.70 -101.80
C VAL A 889 -43.64 98.42 -102.18
N THR A 890 -44.00 97.67 -101.12
CA THR A 890 -45.26 96.92 -100.79
C THR A 890 -45.70 95.63 -101.53
N PRO A 891 -46.61 94.82 -100.93
CA PRO A 891 -46.69 94.36 -99.52
C PRO A 891 -47.04 92.85 -99.37
N LEU A 892 -47.15 92.39 -98.10
CA LEU A 892 -47.96 91.27 -97.58
C LEU A 892 -47.24 89.92 -97.28
N VAL A 893 -47.62 89.37 -96.11
CA VAL A 893 -47.62 87.96 -95.63
C VAL A 893 -46.45 87.47 -94.75
N ALA A 894 -46.82 87.28 -93.47
CA ALA A 894 -46.51 86.23 -92.49
C ALA A 894 -45.08 85.74 -92.18
N GLY A 895 -44.78 85.72 -90.88
CA GLY A 895 -44.21 84.53 -90.23
C GLY A 895 -42.94 84.74 -89.39
N GLY A 896 -43.09 84.65 -88.07
CA GLY A 896 -42.13 83.98 -87.18
C GLY A 896 -40.98 84.78 -86.55
N GLY A 897 -40.89 84.70 -85.22
CA GLY A 897 -39.61 84.51 -84.51
C GLY A 897 -39.02 85.67 -83.70
N GLY A 898 -38.70 85.37 -82.44
CA GLY A 898 -37.56 85.92 -81.67
C GLY A 898 -37.80 87.20 -80.87
N ALA A 899 -37.97 87.11 -79.54
CA ALA A 899 -36.91 87.20 -78.49
C ALA A 899 -36.63 88.67 -78.08
N GLY A 900 -36.41 89.07 -76.82
CA GLY A 900 -36.33 88.44 -75.50
C GLY A 900 -36.04 89.55 -74.46
N VAL A 901 -36.27 89.33 -73.14
CA VAL A 901 -36.01 90.31 -72.06
C VAL A 901 -35.81 89.63 -70.66
N VAL A 902 -34.61 89.82 -70.07
CA VAL A 902 -34.24 90.30 -68.69
C VAL A 902 -34.30 89.42 -67.39
N ALA A 903 -33.27 89.71 -66.54
CA ALA A 903 -33.10 89.63 -65.06
C ALA A 903 -32.89 88.23 -64.44
N GLY A 904 -32.12 88.02 -63.34
CA GLY A 904 -31.53 88.85 -62.27
C GLY A 904 -31.66 88.02 -60.96
N SER A 905 -30.63 87.81 -60.14
CA SER A 905 -30.42 88.43 -58.82
C SER A 905 -29.62 87.48 -57.90
N SER A 906 -28.85 88.04 -56.96
CA SER A 906 -28.08 87.35 -55.92
C SER A 906 -28.47 87.88 -54.53
N LEU A 907 -28.33 87.05 -53.49
CA LEU A 907 -28.76 87.33 -52.11
C LEU A 907 -27.67 86.84 -51.13
N VAL A 908 -27.20 87.72 -50.24
CA VAL A 908 -26.40 87.40 -49.04
C VAL A 908 -26.87 88.32 -47.91
N LEU A 909 -27.06 87.76 -46.71
CA LEU A 909 -27.62 88.42 -45.54
C LEU A 909 -26.92 87.91 -44.27
N THR A 910 -26.31 88.78 -43.49
CA THR A 910 -26.09 88.62 -42.03
C THR A 910 -26.09 90.00 -41.38
N GLY A 911 -26.73 90.11 -40.21
CA GLY A 911 -26.95 91.38 -39.49
C GLY A 911 -26.75 91.27 -37.97
N ALA A 912 -26.87 92.42 -37.30
CA ALA A 912 -27.08 92.61 -35.86
C ALA A 912 -27.84 93.96 -35.71
N GLY A 913 -29.07 94.03 -35.17
CA GLY A 913 -29.43 94.11 -33.73
C GLY A 913 -29.40 95.57 -33.26
N ALA A 914 -30.39 96.23 -32.64
CA ALA A 914 -31.63 95.83 -31.95
C ALA A 914 -32.48 97.11 -31.64
N VAL A 915 -33.59 96.90 -30.90
CA VAL A 915 -34.50 97.89 -30.22
C VAL A 915 -35.85 98.17 -30.90
N GLY A 916 -36.81 97.26 -30.73
CA GLY A 916 -37.85 97.37 -29.67
C GLY A 916 -38.91 98.49 -29.72
N ALA A 917 -40.04 98.18 -30.36
CA ALA A 917 -41.44 98.29 -29.88
C ALA A 917 -41.97 99.55 -29.13
N GLY A 918 -43.14 100.04 -29.57
CA GLY A 918 -44.14 100.65 -28.68
C GLY A 918 -45.21 101.56 -29.30
N ALA A 919 -46.44 101.02 -29.41
CA ALA A 919 -47.76 101.70 -29.36
C ALA A 919 -48.21 102.63 -30.53
N VAL A 920 -49.28 102.35 -31.30
CA VAL A 920 -50.73 102.18 -30.99
C VAL A 920 -51.53 103.50 -31.08
N LEU A 921 -52.49 103.48 -32.03
CA LEU A 921 -53.80 104.17 -32.09
C LEU A 921 -53.93 105.65 -32.51
N LEU A 922 -54.65 105.83 -33.64
CA LEU A 922 -55.92 106.58 -33.78
C LEU A 922 -55.92 108.02 -33.23
N GLY A 923 -56.20 109.08 -33.98
CA GLY A 923 -56.85 109.24 -35.26
C GLY A 923 -57.37 110.69 -35.32
N LEU A 924 -57.85 111.08 -36.50
CA LEU A 924 -58.86 112.14 -36.71
C LEU A 924 -58.80 113.39 -35.82
N VAL A 925 -58.47 114.53 -36.44
CA VAL A 925 -59.29 115.75 -36.51
C VAL A 925 -58.37 116.97 -36.67
N LEU A 926 -58.59 117.68 -37.79
CA LEU A 926 -58.17 119.05 -38.10
C LEU A 926 -56.65 119.28 -38.22
N ILE A 927 -56.12 119.61 -39.38
CA ILE A 927 -56.58 120.62 -40.34
C ILE A 927 -56.47 119.97 -41.73
N GLY A 928 -57.54 119.87 -42.51
CA GLY A 928 -58.28 121.05 -42.97
C GLY A 928 -57.69 121.50 -44.30
N THR A 929 -57.95 120.64 -45.28
CA THR A 929 -58.06 120.91 -46.71
C THR A 929 -58.48 122.33 -47.08
N ALA A 930 -58.01 122.70 -48.27
CA ALA A 930 -58.54 123.70 -49.20
C ALA A 930 -58.04 125.13 -48.96
N VAL A 931 -57.24 125.64 -49.90
CA VAL A 931 -57.75 126.38 -51.06
C VAL A 931 -56.53 126.87 -51.87
N ALA A 932 -56.67 126.83 -53.20
CA ALA A 932 -55.95 127.66 -54.16
C ALA A 932 -54.46 127.36 -54.43
N LEU A 933 -54.20 126.95 -55.68
CA LEU A 933 -53.40 127.73 -56.63
C LEU A 933 -53.00 129.11 -56.09
N GLU A 934 -51.70 129.35 -55.94
CA GLU A 934 -50.93 130.43 -56.58
C GLU A 934 -49.70 130.75 -55.71
N ARG A 935 -48.56 130.16 -56.06
CA ARG A 935 -47.43 130.93 -56.63
C ARG A 935 -46.38 130.00 -57.22
#